data_AF-A0A953PLD6-F1
#
_entry.id   AF-A0A953PLD6-F1
#
_cell.length_a   1.000
_cell.length_b   1.000
_cell.length_c   1.000
_cell.angle_alpha   90.00
_cell.angle_beta   90.00
_cell.angle_gamma   90.00
#
_symmetry.space_group_name_H-M   'P 1'
#
loop_
_entity.id
_entity.type
_entity.pdbx_description
1 polymer ?
#
loop_
_entity_poly.entity_id
_entity_poly.type
_entity_poly.pdbx_seq_one_letter_code
_entity_poly.pdbx_strand_id
1 'polypeptide(L)'
;MAEKKTVGHAYNVDYLNVVFAASSIFLLLSVVWMVWDDYDRDWKNTQRRFNQLELQVTRAQLEQAGRAVDRNKLQQLEAQQKAVEKNIAANKQKVDDLTAKSKDADTKIYRATLDVNYMKATYDQDRYDFEATRASGGSGVQKKEELAKAEEKQLADLNLAQEKAIAEKAEITKQLGQYTGEATAVAKQIEEMNTEQTRLRKRLDVIAPSALKDYVRNAPLLDFMAPTIKVQQIILPNVMDDVNFIRVPKMDRCQTCHLAIDKKGYEKYPQPFTTHPDLDTYLGGSSTHPIDRVGCTVCHEGMGQSISFRDAAHMPSNEKQKEEWEKKYHWEQPHLWDYPMLPVKMTEASCAKCHRQNVYVPKADALNIAYATFERAGCYACHKTKGFDTNMRKPGPILTKIDSKLSPEWVKNWIRNPKAVKPTTWMPRFFYNSNNSAPEDAVRNEAEINAIVAYLFANTEKYEPAVRNPGRGDAKRGEEIVKSIGCQGCHVVGEGKREETGPRRTFGQPLENIGNKTTYEWIYNWVRDPKHYSPATYMPNLRLTDAQVADVATYLSGLTGAAGDAAKATPDAKAGDDVLFDYLKNVMPIADAQAQLAKMSPQERQVELGRRAISRYGCFSCHDIKGFETAQPIGTDLSEEGSKLVTRLDFAFITDIPHTSKLEWFRRKLHEPRVFDRGRVLQPLDKLRMPNFDLSDVEVDRLLVAIMSFQREIQPPAALPVRSARYDYQVSGRTLVHRRNCVGCHIIEGDGGDFLKLVADPSLGPPMLTPEGARVQPDWLYAFLRGPITIRPWLAVRMPTFGLDDPNLNGVIRYFGSVSNTIGPFQTHQIVNASATADAGGKALFELLKCQQCHVLGTIPKDQPTSNLAPDLRMAPERLNPDWIVQWLKKPSDILPGTRMPAFWPDYPKSFYPQMGGNSDAQINAIRDHLMTFRGGPSPKAPAAKSANDN
;
A
#
# COMPACT_ATOMS: atom_id res chain seq x y z
N MET A 1 8.11 84.78 -48.47
CA MET A 1 6.69 84.57 -48.12
C MET A 1 5.88 84.49 -49.40
N ALA A 2 5.36 83.30 -49.72
CA ALA A 2 4.16 83.08 -50.51
C ALA A 2 3.77 81.61 -50.29
N GLU A 3 2.70 81.43 -49.52
CA GLU A 3 2.12 80.16 -49.12
C GLU A 3 1.70 79.32 -50.34
N LYS A 4 2.01 78.02 -50.29
CA LYS A 4 1.17 77.00 -50.92
C LYS A 4 0.49 76.19 -49.82
N LYS A 5 -0.56 76.76 -49.24
CA LYS A 5 -1.69 75.99 -48.74
C LYS A 5 -2.69 75.89 -49.89
N THR A 6 -2.76 74.74 -50.54
CA THR A 6 -3.90 74.38 -51.38
C THR A 6 -4.31 72.94 -51.10
N VAL A 7 -5.51 72.86 -50.49
CA VAL A 7 -6.49 71.76 -50.55
C VAL A 7 -6.22 70.53 -49.66
N GLY A 8 -6.87 70.51 -48.50
CA GLY A 8 -7.60 69.31 -48.06
C GLY A 8 -6.96 68.37 -47.03
N HIS A 9 -5.87 68.72 -46.36
CA HIS A 9 -5.41 67.96 -45.20
C HIS A 9 -5.42 68.88 -43.97
N ALA A 10 -6.35 68.64 -43.04
CA ALA A 10 -6.50 69.39 -41.78
C ALA A 10 -5.32 69.18 -40.80
N TYR A 11 -4.22 68.59 -41.25
CA TYR A 11 -3.08 68.15 -40.44
C TYR A 11 -1.76 68.43 -41.17
N ASN A 12 -0.73 68.83 -40.42
CA ASN A 12 0.64 68.97 -40.93
C ASN A 12 1.20 67.57 -41.28
N VAL A 13 1.37 67.29 -42.57
CA VAL A 13 1.76 65.97 -43.08
C VAL A 13 3.17 65.56 -42.61
N ASP A 14 4.12 66.49 -42.54
CA ASP A 14 5.48 66.20 -42.07
C ASP A 14 5.49 65.82 -40.58
N TYR A 15 4.71 66.54 -39.77
CA TYR A 15 4.52 66.19 -38.35
C TYR A 15 3.80 64.85 -38.19
N LEU A 16 2.76 64.58 -38.99
CA LEU A 16 2.03 63.32 -38.98
C LEU A 16 2.94 62.14 -39.36
N ASN A 17 3.83 62.32 -40.34
CA ASN A 17 4.83 61.31 -40.73
C ASN A 17 5.82 61.01 -39.61
N VAL A 18 6.28 62.03 -38.87
CA VAL A 18 7.14 61.84 -37.68
C VAL A 18 6.41 61.11 -36.56
N VAL A 19 5.16 61.50 -36.27
CA VAL A 19 4.33 60.83 -35.26
C VAL A 19 4.04 59.38 -35.65
N PHE A 20 3.74 59.12 -36.93
CA PHE A 20 3.52 57.77 -37.46
C PHE A 20 4.79 56.91 -37.40
N ALA A 21 5.96 57.48 -37.74
CA ALA A 21 7.23 56.77 -37.62
C ALA A 21 7.55 56.45 -36.16
N ALA A 22 7.38 57.41 -35.25
CA ALA A 22 7.61 57.21 -33.81
C ALA A 22 6.64 56.18 -33.21
N SER A 23 5.35 56.24 -33.55
CA SER A 23 4.35 55.28 -33.08
C SER A 23 4.56 53.89 -33.68
N SER A 24 5.00 53.79 -34.94
CA SER A 24 5.35 52.52 -35.58
C SER A 24 6.60 51.89 -34.94
N ILE A 25 7.61 52.69 -34.59
CA ILE A 25 8.79 52.22 -33.85
C ILE A 25 8.38 51.76 -32.45
N PHE A 26 7.56 52.54 -31.74
CA PHE A 26 7.07 52.15 -30.42
C PHE A 26 6.25 50.86 -30.47
N LEU A 27 5.36 50.72 -31.47
CA LEU A 27 4.60 49.50 -31.69
C LEU A 27 5.52 48.31 -32.01
N LEU A 28 6.52 48.48 -32.87
CA LEU A 28 7.50 47.44 -33.18
C LEU A 28 8.26 47.00 -31.92
N LEU A 29 8.76 47.95 -31.14
CA LEU A 29 9.46 47.64 -29.88
C LEU A 29 8.55 46.94 -28.87
N SER A 30 7.29 47.37 -28.78
CA SER A 30 6.29 46.75 -27.90
C SER A 30 5.94 45.33 -28.36
N VAL A 31 5.80 45.09 -29.67
CA VAL A 31 5.56 43.76 -30.25
C VAL A 31 6.77 42.85 -30.03
N VAL A 32 7.99 43.35 -30.28
CA VAL A 32 9.22 42.59 -30.01
C VAL A 32 9.33 42.23 -28.53
N TRP A 33 9.03 43.18 -27.64
CA TRP A 33 9.02 42.92 -26.21
C TRP A 33 7.93 41.90 -25.82
N MET A 34 6.70 42.04 -26.30
CA MET A 34 5.62 41.09 -26.06
C MET A 34 5.97 39.67 -26.54
N VAL A 35 6.55 39.54 -27.74
CA VAL A 35 7.00 38.24 -28.27
C VAL A 35 8.12 37.67 -27.41
N TRP A 36 9.06 38.51 -26.94
CA TRP A 36 10.15 38.07 -26.07
C TRP A 36 9.64 37.61 -24.70
N ASP A 37 8.71 38.36 -24.11
CA ASP A 37 8.09 38.09 -22.82
C ASP A 37 7.26 36.79 -22.86
N ASP A 38 6.43 36.59 -23.90
CA ASP A 38 5.68 35.34 -24.09
C ASP A 38 6.61 34.15 -24.43
N TYR A 39 7.75 34.41 -25.07
CA TYR A 39 8.74 33.39 -25.41
C TYR A 39 9.53 32.90 -24.19
N ASP A 40 9.95 33.79 -23.28
CA ASP A 40 10.83 33.46 -22.14
C ASP A 40 10.08 32.99 -20.89
N ARG A 41 9.29 31.93 -21.04
CA ARG A 41 8.50 31.34 -19.95
C ARG A 41 9.37 30.66 -18.88
N ASP A 42 8.93 30.70 -17.62
CA ASP A 42 9.64 30.17 -16.44
C ASP A 42 10.19 28.74 -16.59
N TRP A 43 9.43 27.84 -17.22
CA TRP A 43 9.83 26.44 -17.39
C TRP A 43 11.09 26.30 -18.26
N LYS A 44 11.34 27.21 -19.21
CA LYS A 44 12.56 27.21 -20.04
C LYS A 44 13.80 27.46 -19.19
N ASN A 45 13.72 28.38 -18.22
CA ASN A 45 14.80 28.63 -17.26
C ASN A 45 15.12 27.38 -16.42
N THR A 46 14.10 26.60 -16.07
CA THR A 46 14.27 25.32 -15.37
C THR A 46 15.01 24.30 -16.22
N GLN A 47 14.66 24.14 -17.50
CA GLN A 47 15.37 23.23 -18.40
C GLN A 47 16.81 23.68 -18.70
N ARG A 48 17.05 24.99 -18.87
CA ARG A 48 18.42 25.53 -19.03
C ARG A 48 19.32 25.14 -17.84
N ARG A 49 18.82 25.30 -16.62
CA ARG A 49 19.53 24.88 -15.39
C ARG A 49 19.72 23.36 -15.32
N PHE A 50 18.71 22.58 -15.70
CA PHE A 50 18.84 21.12 -15.75
C PHE A 50 19.89 20.66 -16.76
N ASN A 51 19.96 21.26 -17.95
CA ASN A 51 20.97 20.90 -18.95
C ASN A 51 22.40 21.16 -18.44
N GLN A 52 22.61 22.27 -17.73
CA GLN A 52 23.89 22.55 -17.06
C GLN A 52 24.21 21.51 -15.98
N LEU A 53 23.21 21.15 -15.18
CA LEU A 53 23.34 20.12 -14.15
C LEU A 53 23.63 18.74 -14.75
N GLU A 54 22.90 18.31 -15.78
CA GLU A 54 23.09 17.05 -16.47
C GLU A 54 24.49 16.95 -17.07
N LEU A 55 25.04 18.05 -17.59
CA LEU A 55 26.43 18.10 -18.04
C LEU A 55 27.42 17.82 -16.90
N GLN A 56 27.23 18.46 -15.74
CA GLN A 56 28.10 18.26 -14.57
C GLN A 56 28.01 16.82 -14.03
N VAL A 57 26.79 16.30 -13.86
CA VAL A 57 26.53 14.94 -13.38
C VAL A 57 27.11 13.91 -14.33
N THR A 58 26.88 14.04 -15.64
CA THR A 58 27.39 13.11 -16.66
C THR A 58 28.92 13.10 -16.69
N ARG A 59 29.58 14.25 -16.54
CA ARG A 59 31.05 14.33 -16.42
C ARG A 59 31.56 13.62 -15.16
N ALA A 60 30.94 13.86 -14.01
CA ALA A 60 31.33 13.22 -12.77
C ALA A 60 31.15 11.68 -12.84
N GLN A 61 30.03 11.21 -13.42
CA GLN A 61 29.78 9.80 -13.65
C GLN A 61 30.81 9.18 -14.61
N LEU A 62 31.21 9.90 -15.67
CA LEU A 62 32.21 9.43 -16.63
C LEU A 62 33.59 9.28 -15.96
N GLU A 63 33.98 10.24 -15.12
CA GLU A 63 35.21 10.14 -14.31
C GLU A 63 35.17 8.95 -13.35
N GLN A 64 34.04 8.75 -12.66
CA GLN A 64 33.85 7.62 -11.75
C GLN A 64 33.91 6.28 -12.49
N ALA A 65 33.20 6.15 -13.62
CA ALA A 65 33.23 4.97 -14.45
C ALA A 65 34.67 4.67 -14.93
N GLY A 66 35.46 5.70 -15.25
CA GLY A 66 36.87 5.54 -15.60
C GLY A 66 37.80 5.09 -14.48
N ARG A 67 37.46 5.37 -13.23
CA ARG A 67 38.20 4.83 -12.07
C ARG A 67 37.84 3.38 -11.78
N ALA A 68 36.63 2.94 -12.16
CA ALA A 68 36.13 1.58 -11.94
C ALA A 68 36.68 0.57 -12.97
N VAL A 69 37.24 1.03 -14.10
CA VAL A 69 37.88 0.15 -15.10
C VAL A 69 39.23 -0.34 -14.59
N ASP A 70 39.42 -1.66 -14.54
CA ASP A 70 40.71 -2.29 -14.24
C ASP A 70 41.70 -2.02 -15.38
N ARG A 71 42.63 -1.09 -15.14
CA ARG A 71 43.64 -0.68 -16.12
C ARG A 71 44.61 -1.79 -16.49
N ASN A 72 44.94 -2.70 -15.58
CA ASN A 72 45.86 -3.79 -15.85
C ASN A 72 45.21 -4.81 -16.78
N LYS A 73 43.96 -5.16 -16.51
CA LYS A 73 43.18 -6.06 -17.36
C LYS A 73 42.92 -5.44 -18.73
N LEU A 74 42.60 -4.14 -18.79
CA LEU A 74 42.43 -3.43 -20.06
C LEU A 74 43.72 -3.42 -20.89
N GLN A 75 44.89 -3.13 -20.29
CA GLN A 75 46.18 -3.17 -20.99
C GLN A 75 46.53 -4.58 -21.51
N GLN A 76 46.20 -5.63 -20.75
CA GLN A 76 46.37 -7.01 -21.20
C GLN A 76 45.48 -7.31 -22.41
N LEU A 77 44.21 -6.92 -22.38
CA LEU A 77 43.28 -7.09 -23.49
C LEU A 77 43.70 -6.28 -24.71
N GLU A 78 44.17 -5.04 -24.54
CA GLU A 78 44.72 -4.21 -25.63
C GLU A 78 45.98 -4.82 -26.26
N ALA A 79 46.85 -5.42 -25.44
CA ALA A 79 48.03 -6.15 -25.92
C ALA A 79 47.63 -7.43 -26.69
N GLN A 80 46.65 -8.17 -26.19
CA GLN A 80 46.06 -9.32 -26.89
C GLN A 80 45.41 -8.89 -28.21
N GLN A 81 44.65 -7.79 -28.22
CA GLN A 81 44.03 -7.25 -29.42
C GLN A 81 45.09 -6.92 -30.48
N LYS A 82 46.18 -6.25 -30.12
CA LYS A 82 47.30 -5.97 -31.05
C LYS A 82 47.96 -7.25 -31.59
N ALA A 83 48.10 -8.28 -30.75
CA ALA A 83 48.68 -9.55 -31.16
C ALA A 83 47.77 -10.28 -32.18
N VAL A 84 46.45 -10.28 -31.95
CA VAL A 84 45.49 -10.91 -32.86
C VAL A 84 45.32 -10.07 -34.14
N GLU A 85 45.33 -8.74 -34.07
CA GLU A 85 45.34 -7.86 -35.24
C GLU A 85 46.56 -8.10 -36.13
N LYS A 86 47.73 -8.39 -35.54
CA LYS A 86 48.92 -8.78 -36.29
C LYS A 86 48.74 -10.12 -37.01
N ASN A 87 48.02 -11.07 -36.40
CA ASN A 87 47.68 -12.36 -37.03
C ASN A 87 46.69 -12.18 -38.19
N ILE A 88 45.69 -11.31 -38.03
CA ILE A 88 44.76 -10.91 -39.10
C ILE A 88 45.52 -10.22 -40.24
N ALA A 89 46.42 -9.29 -39.92
CA ALA A 89 47.24 -8.58 -40.92
C ALA A 89 48.19 -9.53 -41.68
N ALA A 90 48.74 -10.54 -41.01
CA ALA A 90 49.56 -11.59 -41.65
C ALA A 90 48.73 -12.47 -42.61
N ASN A 91 47.42 -12.60 -42.37
CA ASN A 91 46.49 -13.35 -43.21
C ASN A 91 45.55 -12.44 -44.03
N LYS A 92 45.92 -11.17 -44.21
CA LYS A 92 45.05 -10.12 -44.75
C LYS A 92 44.38 -10.50 -46.06
N GLN A 93 45.14 -11.08 -46.99
CA GLN A 93 44.61 -11.49 -48.29
C GLN A 93 43.51 -12.57 -48.20
N LYS A 94 43.63 -13.51 -47.25
CA LYS A 94 42.61 -14.55 -47.00
C LYS A 94 41.39 -13.97 -46.28
N VAL A 95 41.61 -13.05 -45.34
CA VAL A 95 40.51 -12.38 -44.62
C VAL A 95 39.72 -11.48 -45.56
N ASP A 96 40.39 -10.73 -46.44
CA ASP A 96 39.74 -9.86 -47.45
C ASP A 96 38.94 -10.71 -48.46
N ASP A 97 39.46 -11.85 -48.92
CA ASP A 97 38.75 -12.78 -49.80
C ASP A 97 37.53 -13.42 -49.14
N LEU A 98 37.66 -13.93 -47.91
CA LEU A 98 36.53 -14.48 -47.15
C LEU A 98 35.49 -13.41 -46.81
N THR A 99 35.90 -12.17 -46.55
CA THR A 99 35.00 -11.04 -46.30
C THR A 99 34.23 -10.66 -47.57
N ALA A 100 34.90 -10.63 -48.72
CA ALA A 100 34.26 -10.41 -50.01
C ALA A 100 33.25 -11.52 -50.35
N LYS A 101 33.61 -12.79 -50.10
CA LYS A 101 32.72 -13.95 -50.27
C LYS A 101 31.53 -13.90 -49.31
N SER A 102 31.73 -13.47 -48.06
CA SER A 102 30.64 -13.27 -47.11
C SER A 102 29.65 -12.20 -47.59
N LYS A 103 30.15 -11.10 -48.15
CA LYS A 103 29.31 -10.02 -48.70
C LYS A 103 28.56 -10.44 -49.96
N ASP A 104 29.16 -11.28 -50.80
CA ASP A 104 28.49 -11.91 -51.94
C ASP A 104 27.38 -12.86 -51.47
N ALA A 105 27.67 -13.70 -50.47
CA ALA A 105 26.68 -14.58 -49.86
C ALA A 105 25.52 -13.80 -49.22
N ASP A 106 25.77 -12.65 -48.58
CA ASP A 106 24.72 -11.75 -48.08
C ASP A 106 23.81 -11.23 -49.21
N THR A 107 24.40 -10.90 -50.36
CA THR A 107 23.65 -10.45 -51.53
C THR A 107 22.78 -11.59 -52.09
N LYS A 108 23.29 -12.83 -52.10
CA LYS A 108 22.53 -14.03 -52.49
C LYS A 108 21.38 -14.31 -51.53
N ILE A 109 21.62 -14.26 -50.22
CA ILE A 109 20.58 -14.46 -49.19
C ILE A 109 19.51 -13.38 -49.32
N TYR A 110 19.89 -12.12 -49.50
CA TYR A 110 18.94 -11.03 -49.65
C TYR A 110 18.03 -11.23 -50.87
N ARG A 111 18.61 -11.60 -52.03
CA ARG A 111 17.84 -11.93 -53.24
C ARG A 111 16.92 -13.14 -53.02
N ALA A 112 17.46 -14.25 -52.51
CA ALA A 112 16.65 -15.44 -52.24
C ALA A 112 15.52 -15.19 -51.24
N THR A 113 15.75 -14.32 -50.23
CA THR A 113 14.73 -13.92 -49.25
C THR A 113 13.64 -13.07 -49.89
N LEU A 114 14.00 -12.15 -50.79
CA LEU A 114 13.02 -11.40 -51.58
C LEU A 114 12.19 -12.35 -52.44
N ASP A 115 12.83 -13.26 -53.16
CA ASP A 115 12.14 -14.23 -54.04
C ASP A 115 11.17 -15.12 -53.26
N VAL A 116 11.58 -15.64 -52.09
CA VAL A 116 10.71 -16.38 -51.16
C VAL A 116 9.54 -15.53 -50.69
N ASN A 117 9.78 -14.29 -50.26
CA ASN A 117 8.72 -13.42 -49.74
C ASN A 117 7.71 -13.05 -50.83
N TYR A 118 8.17 -12.74 -52.04
CA TYR A 118 7.29 -12.45 -53.18
C TYR A 118 6.46 -13.68 -53.56
N MET A 119 7.09 -14.85 -53.72
CA MET A 119 6.35 -16.07 -54.06
C MET A 119 5.41 -16.54 -52.95
N LYS A 120 5.79 -16.39 -51.68
CA LYS A 120 4.92 -16.69 -50.54
C LYS A 120 3.69 -15.78 -50.51
N ALA A 121 3.86 -14.49 -50.81
CA ALA A 121 2.73 -13.55 -50.87
C ALA A 121 1.76 -13.94 -52.00
N THR A 122 2.26 -14.30 -53.18
CA THR A 122 1.44 -14.81 -54.29
C THR A 122 0.73 -16.10 -53.92
N TYR A 123 1.46 -17.08 -53.38
CA TYR A 123 0.91 -18.36 -52.94
C TYR A 123 -0.17 -18.20 -51.86
N ASP A 124 0.05 -17.35 -50.85
CA ASP A 124 -0.95 -17.15 -49.78
C ASP A 124 -2.24 -16.51 -50.31
N GLN A 125 -2.13 -15.58 -51.27
CA GLN A 125 -3.29 -14.98 -51.94
C GLN A 125 -4.05 -16.02 -52.77
N ASP A 126 -3.36 -16.76 -53.63
CA ASP A 126 -3.99 -17.70 -54.56
C ASP A 126 -4.51 -18.96 -53.85
N ARG A 127 -3.85 -19.39 -52.77
CA ARG A 127 -4.36 -20.42 -51.84
C ARG A 127 -5.63 -19.96 -51.14
N TYR A 128 -5.68 -18.72 -50.65
CA TYR A 128 -6.90 -18.19 -50.04
C TYR A 128 -8.05 -18.13 -51.06
N ASP A 129 -7.78 -17.68 -52.28
CA ASP A 129 -8.76 -17.68 -53.38
C ASP A 129 -9.24 -19.08 -53.73
N PHE A 130 -8.35 -20.08 -53.74
CA PHE A 130 -8.70 -21.50 -53.88
C PHE A 130 -9.61 -21.97 -52.74
N GLU A 131 -9.22 -21.72 -51.48
CA GLU A 131 -9.96 -22.14 -50.28
C GLU A 131 -11.37 -21.51 -50.25
N ALA A 132 -11.49 -20.22 -50.60
CA ALA A 132 -12.74 -19.49 -50.70
C ALA A 132 -13.63 -19.99 -51.87
N THR A 133 -13.04 -20.28 -53.04
CA THR A 133 -13.78 -20.83 -54.20
C THR A 133 -14.27 -22.25 -53.91
N ARG A 134 -13.48 -23.07 -53.21
CA ARG A 134 -13.85 -24.43 -52.79
C ARG A 134 -14.97 -24.41 -51.75
N ALA A 135 -14.92 -23.49 -50.78
CA ALA A 135 -15.97 -23.35 -49.76
C ALA A 135 -17.30 -22.84 -50.33
N SER A 136 -17.27 -22.03 -51.39
CA SER A 136 -18.47 -21.47 -52.05
C SER A 136 -19.03 -22.32 -53.20
N GLY A 137 -18.37 -23.43 -53.58
CA GLY A 137 -18.82 -24.31 -54.66
C GLY A 137 -18.72 -23.71 -56.06
N GLY A 138 -17.82 -22.73 -56.28
CA GLY A 138 -17.66 -22.05 -57.57
C GLY A 138 -17.03 -22.93 -58.67
N SER A 139 -17.25 -22.58 -59.94
CA SER A 139 -16.61 -23.28 -61.07
C SER A 139 -15.10 -22.95 -61.16
N GLY A 140 -14.27 -23.94 -61.51
CA GLY A 140 -12.81 -23.76 -61.69
C GLY A 140 -11.90 -24.15 -60.52
N VAL A 141 -12.43 -24.83 -59.49
CA VAL A 141 -11.66 -25.29 -58.30
C VAL A 141 -10.42 -26.12 -58.67
N GLN A 142 -10.54 -27.07 -59.61
CA GLN A 142 -9.42 -27.93 -60.04
C GLN A 142 -8.24 -27.13 -60.61
N LYS A 143 -8.51 -26.12 -61.44
CA LYS A 143 -7.46 -25.29 -62.04
C LYS A 143 -6.71 -24.45 -60.99
N LYS A 144 -7.44 -23.94 -59.98
CA LYS A 144 -6.86 -23.19 -58.86
C LYS A 144 -6.07 -24.10 -57.90
N GLU A 145 -6.53 -25.34 -57.70
CA GLU A 145 -5.80 -26.35 -56.92
C GLU A 145 -4.47 -26.72 -57.59
N GLU A 146 -4.45 -26.92 -58.90
CA GLU A 146 -3.21 -27.19 -59.66
C GLU A 146 -2.24 -26.00 -59.61
N LEU A 147 -2.74 -24.77 -59.70
CA LEU A 147 -1.93 -23.56 -59.56
C LEU A 147 -1.29 -23.48 -58.16
N ALA A 148 -2.09 -23.61 -57.09
CA ALA A 148 -1.58 -23.57 -55.72
C ALA A 148 -0.54 -24.67 -55.44
N LYS A 149 -0.72 -25.88 -55.97
CA LYS A 149 0.27 -26.97 -55.85
C LYS A 149 1.55 -26.69 -56.63
N ALA A 150 1.46 -26.07 -57.81
CA ALA A 150 2.63 -25.68 -58.59
C ALA A 150 3.45 -24.59 -57.88
N GLU A 151 2.76 -23.61 -57.31
CA GLU A 151 3.37 -22.53 -56.53
C GLU A 151 3.95 -23.00 -55.20
N GLU A 152 3.30 -23.93 -54.50
CA GLU A 152 3.84 -24.56 -53.30
C GLU A 152 5.18 -25.24 -53.59
N LYS A 153 5.27 -25.96 -54.71
CA LYS A 153 6.52 -26.58 -55.16
C LYS A 153 7.59 -25.54 -55.47
N GLN A 154 7.23 -24.47 -56.17
CA GLN A 154 8.14 -23.37 -56.48
C GLN A 154 8.64 -22.64 -55.21
N LEU A 155 7.76 -22.45 -54.22
CA LEU A 155 8.11 -21.89 -52.92
C LEU A 155 9.05 -22.80 -52.15
N ALA A 156 8.83 -24.12 -52.18
CA ALA A 156 9.74 -25.10 -51.57
C ALA A 156 11.14 -25.08 -52.22
N ASP A 157 11.22 -24.97 -53.56
CA ASP A 157 12.48 -24.87 -54.29
C ASP A 157 13.25 -23.57 -53.94
N LEU A 158 12.54 -22.44 -53.80
CA LEU A 158 13.12 -21.16 -53.39
C LEU A 158 13.58 -21.16 -51.93
N ASN A 159 12.80 -21.77 -51.03
CA ASN A 159 13.21 -21.97 -49.63
C ASN A 159 14.49 -22.81 -49.55
N LEU A 160 14.58 -23.89 -50.32
CA LEU A 160 15.80 -24.70 -50.38
C LEU A 160 16.99 -23.91 -50.92
N ALA A 161 16.78 -23.04 -51.92
CA ALA A 161 17.83 -22.15 -52.42
C ALA A 161 18.28 -21.12 -51.37
N GLN A 162 17.34 -20.58 -50.59
CA GLN A 162 17.62 -19.69 -49.46
C GLN A 162 18.43 -20.40 -48.37
N GLU A 163 18.01 -21.61 -47.96
CA GLU A 163 18.72 -22.43 -46.98
C GLU A 163 20.15 -22.75 -47.42
N LYS A 164 20.36 -23.09 -48.70
CA LYS A 164 21.69 -23.31 -49.28
C LYS A 164 22.57 -22.07 -49.19
N ALA A 165 22.03 -20.89 -49.52
CA ALA A 165 22.77 -19.63 -49.41
C ALA A 165 23.12 -19.27 -47.96
N ILE A 166 22.22 -19.55 -47.01
CA ILE A 166 22.47 -19.40 -45.57
C ILE A 166 23.56 -20.36 -45.09
N ALA A 167 23.52 -21.62 -45.52
CA ALA A 167 24.53 -22.63 -45.18
C ALA A 167 25.92 -22.27 -45.76
N GLU A 168 25.97 -21.77 -47.00
CA GLU A 168 27.20 -21.25 -47.63
C GLU A 168 27.79 -20.10 -46.79
N LYS A 169 26.96 -19.13 -46.36
CA LYS A 169 27.40 -18.05 -45.48
C LYS A 169 27.87 -18.57 -44.13
N ALA A 170 27.19 -19.55 -43.54
CA ALA A 170 27.56 -20.11 -42.24
C ALA A 170 28.96 -20.75 -42.29
N GLU A 171 29.28 -21.46 -43.37
CA GLU A 171 30.61 -22.05 -43.58
C GLU A 171 31.68 -20.97 -43.82
N ILE A 172 31.40 -19.94 -44.64
CA ILE A 172 32.29 -18.79 -44.83
C ILE A 172 32.54 -18.06 -43.49
N THR A 173 31.50 -17.88 -42.69
CA THR A 173 31.58 -17.23 -41.37
C THR A 173 32.41 -18.06 -40.39
N LYS A 174 32.27 -19.39 -40.42
CA LYS A 174 33.09 -20.31 -39.62
C LYS A 174 34.58 -20.22 -40.00
N GLN A 175 34.88 -20.15 -41.30
CA GLN A 175 36.24 -19.95 -41.80
C GLN A 175 36.79 -18.58 -41.44
N LEU A 176 35.98 -17.52 -41.55
CA LEU A 176 36.35 -16.17 -41.14
C LEU A 176 36.64 -16.11 -39.63
N GLY A 177 35.81 -16.79 -38.82
CA GLY A 177 35.96 -16.88 -37.37
C GLY A 177 37.26 -17.55 -36.89
N GLN A 178 37.89 -18.40 -37.72
CA GLN A 178 39.23 -18.94 -37.39
C GLN A 178 40.32 -17.87 -37.38
N TYR A 179 40.11 -16.76 -38.10
CA TYR A 179 41.07 -15.65 -38.18
C TYR A 179 40.62 -14.44 -37.34
N THR A 180 39.32 -14.16 -37.27
CA THR A 180 38.78 -12.94 -36.63
C THR A 180 38.04 -13.20 -35.32
N GLY A 181 37.71 -14.45 -34.98
CA GLY A 181 36.88 -14.79 -33.82
C GLY A 181 37.50 -14.41 -32.48
N GLU A 182 38.81 -14.62 -32.32
CA GLU A 182 39.54 -14.18 -31.13
C GLU A 182 39.59 -12.65 -31.03
N ALA A 183 39.78 -11.94 -32.15
CA ALA A 183 39.75 -10.48 -32.18
C ALA A 183 38.37 -9.94 -31.82
N THR A 184 37.30 -10.56 -32.33
CA THR A 184 35.92 -10.19 -31.99
C THR A 184 35.61 -10.46 -30.52
N ALA A 185 36.10 -11.57 -29.96
CA ALA A 185 35.93 -11.89 -28.54
C ALA A 185 36.68 -10.90 -27.62
N VAL A 186 37.94 -10.58 -27.93
CA VAL A 186 38.73 -9.59 -27.17
C VAL A 186 38.13 -8.19 -27.32
N ALA A 187 37.74 -7.79 -28.53
CA ALA A 187 37.08 -6.50 -28.77
C ALA A 187 35.77 -6.38 -27.97
N LYS A 188 34.97 -7.46 -27.91
CA LYS A 188 33.75 -7.49 -27.09
C LYS A 188 34.04 -7.33 -25.60
N GLN A 189 35.09 -7.96 -25.08
CA GLN A 189 35.48 -7.79 -23.66
C GLN A 189 35.95 -6.36 -23.35
N ILE A 190 36.71 -5.75 -24.26
CA ILE A 190 37.12 -4.34 -24.16
C ILE A 190 35.90 -3.41 -24.21
N GLU A 191 34.95 -3.70 -25.10
CA GLU A 191 33.69 -2.95 -25.23
C GLU A 191 32.84 -3.10 -23.96
N GLU A 192 32.66 -4.31 -23.42
CA GLU A 192 31.94 -4.57 -22.17
C GLU A 192 32.56 -3.78 -20.99
N MET A 193 33.90 -3.75 -20.89
CA MET A 193 34.59 -2.97 -19.85
C MET A 193 34.43 -1.46 -20.02
N ASN A 194 34.27 -0.96 -21.25
CA ASN A 194 34.12 0.46 -21.56
C ASN A 194 32.67 0.86 -21.88
N THR A 195 31.70 -0.03 -21.72
CA THR A 195 30.31 0.19 -22.16
C THR A 195 29.73 1.42 -21.48
N GLU A 196 29.93 1.51 -20.16
CA GLU A 196 29.40 2.62 -19.38
C GLU A 196 30.08 3.95 -19.73
N GLN A 197 31.40 3.95 -19.92
CA GLN A 197 32.13 5.13 -20.38
C GLN A 197 31.68 5.58 -21.78
N THR A 198 31.47 4.63 -22.69
CA THR A 198 31.03 4.88 -24.07
C THR A 198 29.62 5.47 -24.08
N ARG A 199 28.72 4.91 -23.26
CA ARG A 199 27.36 5.43 -23.06
C ARG A 199 27.38 6.87 -22.55
N LEU A 200 28.20 7.15 -21.53
CA LEU A 200 28.31 8.48 -20.93
C LEU A 200 28.97 9.50 -21.87
N ARG A 201 29.99 9.11 -22.65
CA ARG A 201 30.59 9.95 -23.70
C ARG A 201 29.60 10.32 -24.79
N LYS A 202 28.86 9.34 -25.32
CA LYS A 202 27.78 9.59 -26.29
C LYS A 202 26.73 10.54 -25.72
N ARG A 203 26.36 10.40 -24.43
CA ARG A 203 25.45 11.33 -23.76
C ARG A 203 26.05 12.73 -23.69
N LEU A 204 27.34 12.85 -23.37
CA LEU A 204 28.07 14.12 -23.32
C LEU A 204 28.06 14.85 -24.67
N ASP A 205 28.26 14.13 -25.78
CA ASP A 205 28.24 14.70 -27.13
C ASP A 205 26.85 15.26 -27.51
N VAL A 206 25.79 14.62 -27.00
CA VAL A 206 24.42 15.09 -27.20
C VAL A 206 24.14 16.36 -26.41
N ILE A 207 24.52 16.41 -25.12
CA ILE A 207 24.20 17.51 -24.19
C ILE A 207 25.20 18.67 -24.21
N ALA A 208 26.39 18.49 -24.82
CA ALA A 208 27.41 19.53 -24.86
C ALA A 208 26.89 20.79 -25.59
N PRO A 209 27.14 21.99 -25.03
CA PRO A 209 26.67 23.25 -25.59
C PRO A 209 27.30 23.51 -26.96
N SER A 210 26.52 24.09 -27.87
CA SER A 210 27.00 24.53 -29.18
C SER A 210 26.19 25.72 -29.66
N ALA A 211 26.82 26.69 -30.33
CA ALA A 211 26.15 27.91 -30.78
C ALA A 211 24.89 27.64 -31.63
N LEU A 212 24.93 26.61 -32.47
CA LEU A 212 23.79 26.17 -33.29
C LEU A 212 22.64 25.59 -32.44
N LYS A 213 22.94 24.77 -31.43
CA LYS A 213 21.93 24.13 -30.57
C LYS A 213 21.31 25.13 -29.58
N ASP A 214 22.12 25.99 -28.98
CA ASP A 214 21.69 26.83 -27.85
C ASP A 214 21.06 28.15 -28.28
N TYR A 215 21.56 28.78 -29.35
CA TYR A 215 21.11 30.11 -29.79
C TYR A 215 20.23 30.08 -31.04
N VAL A 216 20.54 29.27 -32.05
CA VAL A 216 19.79 29.27 -33.33
C VAL A 216 18.51 28.44 -33.25
N ARG A 217 18.57 27.22 -32.71
CA ARG A 217 17.41 26.32 -32.62
C ARG A 217 16.41 26.67 -31.52
N ASN A 218 16.81 27.50 -30.54
CA ASN A 218 15.93 27.99 -29.48
C ASN A 218 15.69 29.51 -29.61
N ALA A 219 15.78 30.08 -30.81
CA ALA A 219 15.40 31.47 -31.04
C ALA A 219 13.88 31.58 -31.24
N PRO A 220 13.27 32.72 -30.86
CA PRO A 220 11.88 33.02 -31.23
C PRO A 220 11.66 32.78 -32.72
N LEU A 221 10.54 32.14 -33.09
CA LEU A 221 10.15 31.77 -34.46
C LEU A 221 10.95 30.63 -35.14
N LEU A 222 12.10 30.18 -34.59
CA LEU A 222 12.87 29.02 -35.11
C LEU A 222 12.73 27.76 -34.25
N ASP A 223 12.18 27.90 -33.05
CA ASP A 223 11.93 26.87 -32.03
C ASP A 223 11.14 25.66 -32.57
N PHE A 224 10.22 25.85 -33.51
CA PHE A 224 9.35 24.77 -34.00
C PHE A 224 10.06 23.66 -34.81
N MET A 225 11.27 23.93 -35.34
CA MET A 225 11.93 23.00 -36.26
C MET A 225 12.66 21.85 -35.55
N ALA A 226 13.35 22.12 -34.43
CA ALA A 226 14.10 21.12 -33.65
C ALA A 226 14.62 21.71 -32.31
N PRO A 227 13.75 22.03 -31.35
CA PRO A 227 14.15 22.73 -30.13
C PRO A 227 14.86 21.77 -29.16
N THR A 228 15.87 22.28 -28.46
CA THR A 228 16.58 21.52 -27.41
C THR A 228 15.88 21.60 -26.05
N ILE A 229 15.06 22.63 -25.87
CA ILE A 229 14.21 22.88 -24.70
C ILE A 229 12.76 22.81 -25.18
N LYS A 230 11.99 21.85 -24.67
CA LYS A 230 10.61 21.63 -25.12
C LYS A 230 9.71 21.16 -23.98
N VAL A 231 8.42 21.42 -24.13
CA VAL A 231 7.39 20.85 -23.24
C VAL A 231 7.44 19.33 -23.37
N GLN A 232 7.61 18.65 -22.25
CA GLN A 232 7.50 17.20 -22.16
C GLN A 232 6.04 16.89 -21.85
N GLN A 233 5.38 16.14 -22.72
CA GLN A 233 3.97 15.79 -22.57
C GLN A 233 3.79 14.30 -22.80
N ILE A 234 3.06 13.66 -21.88
CA ILE A 234 2.58 12.29 -22.00
C ILE A 234 1.06 12.28 -21.93
N ILE A 235 0.44 11.42 -22.74
CA ILE A 235 -1.01 11.15 -22.71
C ILE A 235 -1.14 9.71 -22.24
N LEU A 236 -1.85 9.52 -21.12
CA LEU A 236 -1.97 8.23 -20.45
C LEU A 236 -3.21 7.51 -21.01
N PRO A 237 -3.06 6.47 -21.84
CA PRO A 237 -4.20 5.87 -22.54
C PRO A 237 -5.14 5.10 -21.59
N ASN A 238 -4.61 4.61 -20.47
CA ASN A 238 -5.34 3.75 -19.54
C ASN A 238 -5.81 4.49 -18.28
N VAL A 239 -5.55 5.79 -18.16
CA VAL A 239 -5.95 6.58 -16.99
C VAL A 239 -6.77 7.77 -17.46
N MET A 240 -7.90 8.00 -16.81
CA MET A 240 -8.89 9.00 -17.21
C MET A 240 -9.03 10.10 -16.17
N ASP A 241 -9.29 11.31 -16.64
CA ASP A 241 -9.84 12.42 -15.85
C ASP A 241 -11.33 12.57 -16.13
N ASP A 242 -12.10 12.97 -15.11
CA ASP A 242 -13.51 13.33 -15.22
C ASP A 242 -13.61 14.85 -15.33
N VAL A 243 -13.80 15.35 -16.56
CA VAL A 243 -13.93 16.77 -16.85
C VAL A 243 -15.39 17.03 -17.20
N ASN A 244 -16.16 17.49 -16.21
CA ASN A 244 -17.58 17.83 -16.38
C ASN A 244 -18.41 16.69 -17.02
N PHE A 245 -18.32 15.48 -16.45
CA PHE A 245 -19.06 14.28 -16.88
C PHE A 245 -18.56 13.65 -18.19
N ILE A 246 -17.44 14.13 -18.74
CA ILE A 246 -16.76 13.52 -19.89
C ILE A 246 -15.44 12.92 -19.40
N ARG A 247 -15.22 11.64 -19.73
CA ARG A 247 -13.96 10.94 -19.44
C ARG A 247 -12.98 11.20 -20.58
N VAL A 248 -11.86 11.83 -20.25
CA VAL A 248 -10.78 12.09 -21.21
C VAL A 248 -9.49 11.41 -20.74
N PRO A 249 -8.64 10.92 -21.66
CA PRO A 249 -7.31 10.43 -21.29
C PRO A 249 -6.56 11.50 -20.52
N LYS A 250 -5.98 11.11 -19.37
CA LYS A 250 -5.22 12.02 -18.54
C LYS A 250 -3.97 12.47 -19.29
N MET A 251 -3.66 13.75 -19.15
CA MET A 251 -2.50 14.38 -19.75
C MET A 251 -1.58 14.93 -18.67
N ASP A 252 -0.27 14.70 -18.82
CA ASP A 252 0.72 15.07 -17.84
C ASP A 252 1.92 15.77 -18.51
N ARG A 253 2.29 16.93 -17.98
CA ARG A 253 3.42 17.75 -18.43
C ARG A 253 4.45 18.01 -17.33
N CYS A 254 4.38 17.32 -16.19
CA CYS A 254 5.24 17.58 -15.03
C CYS A 254 6.74 17.40 -15.36
N GLN A 255 7.08 16.48 -16.26
CA GLN A 255 8.47 16.28 -16.75
C GLN A 255 9.03 17.49 -17.54
N THR A 256 8.21 18.50 -17.84
CA THR A 256 8.70 19.76 -18.42
C THR A 256 9.63 20.49 -17.46
N CYS A 257 9.36 20.41 -16.15
CA CYS A 257 10.20 20.99 -15.10
C CYS A 257 10.97 19.91 -14.31
N HIS A 258 10.34 18.75 -14.06
CA HIS A 258 10.92 17.64 -13.31
C HIS A 258 11.65 16.62 -14.22
N LEU A 259 12.61 17.11 -15.00
CA LEU A 259 13.33 16.33 -16.03
C LEU A 259 14.18 15.15 -15.49
N ALA A 260 14.41 15.10 -14.18
CA ALA A 260 15.21 14.09 -13.51
C ALA A 260 14.38 13.02 -12.79
N ILE A 261 13.06 13.18 -12.74
CA ILE A 261 12.22 12.46 -11.79
C ILE A 261 12.27 10.94 -11.98
N ASP A 262 12.43 10.47 -13.20
CA ASP A 262 12.52 9.07 -13.62
C ASP A 262 13.97 8.58 -13.83
N LYS A 263 14.98 9.41 -13.50
CA LYS A 263 16.40 9.14 -13.76
C LYS A 263 17.17 8.87 -12.47
N LYS A 264 17.95 7.79 -12.42
CA LYS A 264 18.91 7.53 -11.32
C LYS A 264 20.07 8.53 -11.33
N GLY A 265 20.61 8.86 -10.16
CA GLY A 265 21.79 9.73 -9.99
C GLY A 265 21.49 11.19 -9.65
N TYR A 266 20.21 11.55 -9.48
CA TYR A 266 19.79 12.89 -9.08
C TYR A 266 19.12 12.94 -7.69
N GLU A 267 19.23 11.88 -6.90
CA GLU A 267 18.51 11.71 -5.61
C GLU A 267 18.88 12.76 -4.55
N LYS A 268 20.03 13.41 -4.69
CA LYS A 268 20.56 14.40 -3.72
C LYS A 268 20.33 15.85 -4.13
N TYR A 269 19.72 16.10 -5.29
CA TYR A 269 19.47 17.45 -5.79
C TYR A 269 18.13 17.98 -5.26
N PRO A 270 17.97 19.30 -5.10
CA PRO A 270 16.70 19.87 -4.69
C PRO A 270 15.65 19.78 -5.81
N GLN A 271 14.37 19.85 -5.44
CA GLN A 271 13.30 20.04 -6.41
C GLN A 271 13.55 21.30 -7.26
N PRO A 272 13.27 21.27 -8.59
CA PRO A 272 12.59 20.19 -9.33
C PRO A 272 13.54 19.11 -9.92
N PHE A 273 14.83 19.12 -9.58
CA PHE A 273 15.84 18.26 -10.21
C PHE A 273 16.12 16.95 -9.47
N THR A 274 15.32 16.63 -8.44
CA THR A 274 15.48 15.37 -7.70
C THR A 274 14.86 14.20 -8.46
N THR A 275 15.46 13.02 -8.29
CA THR A 275 14.87 11.73 -8.65
C THR A 275 13.72 11.36 -7.71
N HIS A 276 12.77 10.54 -8.20
CA HIS A 276 11.75 9.93 -7.35
C HIS A 276 12.38 9.03 -6.27
N PRO A 277 11.94 9.07 -5.00
CA PRO A 277 12.57 8.31 -3.91
C PRO A 277 12.59 6.79 -4.10
N ASP A 278 11.61 6.23 -4.82
CA ASP A 278 11.50 4.80 -5.11
C ASP A 278 11.23 4.58 -6.61
N LEU A 279 12.29 4.55 -7.41
CA LEU A 279 12.20 4.33 -8.85
C LEU A 279 11.85 2.89 -9.25
N ASP A 280 12.17 1.93 -8.38
CA ASP A 280 11.95 0.53 -8.68
C ASP A 280 10.44 0.20 -8.57
N THR A 281 9.71 0.91 -7.69
CA THR A 281 8.24 0.81 -7.58
C THR A 281 7.49 1.80 -8.46
N TYR A 282 8.06 2.98 -8.74
CA TYR A 282 7.36 4.08 -9.42
C TYR A 282 8.21 4.72 -10.52
N LEU A 283 7.58 5.09 -11.64
CA LEU A 283 8.11 5.88 -12.76
C LEU A 283 9.24 5.22 -13.58
N GLY A 284 10.07 4.34 -12.99
CA GLY A 284 11.15 3.65 -13.69
C GLY A 284 10.68 2.73 -14.83
N GLY A 285 11.55 2.46 -15.81
CA GLY A 285 11.16 1.67 -17.00
C GLY A 285 10.75 0.22 -16.71
N SER A 286 11.24 -0.38 -15.62
CA SER A 286 10.86 -1.72 -15.14
C SER A 286 9.88 -1.67 -13.96
N SER A 287 9.40 -0.48 -13.62
CA SER A 287 8.46 -0.27 -12.52
C SER A 287 7.12 -0.94 -12.83
N THR A 288 6.38 -1.31 -11.78
CA THR A 288 4.96 -1.67 -11.91
C THR A 288 4.08 -0.46 -12.28
N HIS A 289 4.57 0.76 -12.08
CA HIS A 289 3.93 2.04 -12.38
C HIS A 289 4.85 2.91 -13.25
N PRO A 290 5.18 2.52 -14.48
CA PRO A 290 6.09 3.27 -15.33
C PRO A 290 5.46 4.62 -15.73
N ILE A 291 6.31 5.63 -15.93
CA ILE A 291 5.86 7.02 -16.10
C ILE A 291 4.96 7.21 -17.32
N ASP A 292 5.20 6.47 -18.40
CA ASP A 292 4.43 6.52 -19.65
C ASP A 292 3.00 5.95 -19.52
N ARG A 293 2.71 5.21 -18.44
CA ARG A 293 1.39 4.62 -18.16
C ARG A 293 0.65 5.30 -17.02
N VAL A 294 1.38 5.80 -16.03
CA VAL A 294 0.80 6.35 -14.79
C VAL A 294 1.00 7.86 -14.68
N GLY A 295 2.07 8.44 -15.21
CA GLY A 295 2.37 9.86 -15.03
C GLY A 295 2.52 10.28 -13.56
N CYS A 296 2.54 11.60 -13.32
CA CYS A 296 2.76 12.19 -11.99
C CYS A 296 1.44 12.55 -11.29
N THR A 297 0.53 13.19 -12.03
CA THR A 297 -0.75 13.72 -11.50
C THR A 297 -1.77 12.64 -11.15
N VAL A 298 -1.54 11.38 -11.53
CA VAL A 298 -2.37 10.26 -11.05
C VAL A 298 -2.21 10.09 -9.55
N CYS A 299 -0.96 10.12 -9.07
CA CYS A 299 -0.65 10.00 -7.65
C CYS A 299 -0.80 11.34 -6.93
N HIS A 300 -0.28 12.41 -7.53
CA HIS A 300 -0.17 13.71 -6.87
C HIS A 300 -1.39 14.62 -7.02
N GLU A 301 -2.37 14.28 -7.86
CA GLU A 301 -3.41 15.22 -8.33
C GLU A 301 -2.78 16.47 -9.01
N GLY A 302 -3.53 17.57 -9.11
CA GLY A 302 -3.08 18.80 -9.75
C GLY A 302 -3.52 18.94 -11.20
N MET A 303 -3.06 20.01 -11.83
CA MET A 303 -3.43 20.36 -13.20
C MET A 303 -2.29 19.96 -14.17
N GLY A 304 -2.28 18.69 -14.58
CA GLY A 304 -1.19 18.09 -15.37
C GLY A 304 -0.94 18.73 -16.74
N GLN A 305 -1.91 19.48 -17.26
CA GLN A 305 -1.81 20.25 -18.50
C GLN A 305 -1.07 21.58 -18.35
N SER A 306 -0.89 22.07 -17.11
CA SER A 306 -0.18 23.31 -16.86
C SER A 306 1.34 23.10 -16.82
N ILE A 307 2.07 24.16 -17.13
CA ILE A 307 3.54 24.24 -17.11
C ILE A 307 4.03 25.42 -16.26
N SER A 308 3.13 26.12 -15.57
CA SER A 308 3.45 27.15 -14.59
C SER A 308 3.41 26.56 -13.18
N PHE A 309 4.23 27.09 -12.27
CA PHE A 309 4.27 26.61 -10.89
C PHE A 309 2.90 26.77 -10.20
N ARG A 310 2.28 27.95 -10.31
CA ARG A 310 0.99 28.26 -9.69
C ARG A 310 -0.15 27.44 -10.28
N ASP A 311 -0.31 27.46 -11.61
CA ASP A 311 -1.51 26.90 -12.24
C ASP A 311 -1.44 25.37 -12.35
N ALA A 312 -0.26 24.74 -12.23
CA ALA A 312 -0.14 23.30 -11.99
C ALA A 312 -0.75 22.85 -10.64
N ALA A 313 -1.18 23.82 -9.82
CA ALA A 313 -1.85 23.62 -8.55
C ALA A 313 -0.96 22.94 -7.49
N HIS A 314 0.33 23.27 -7.48
CA HIS A 314 1.24 22.84 -6.41
C HIS A 314 0.69 23.28 -5.05
N MET A 315 0.74 22.39 -4.07
CA MET A 315 0.29 22.67 -2.71
C MET A 315 1.47 22.67 -1.73
N PRO A 316 1.58 23.69 -0.86
CA PRO A 316 2.59 23.72 0.17
C PRO A 316 2.32 22.63 1.21
N SER A 317 3.39 22.11 1.80
CA SER A 317 3.34 21.06 2.81
C SER A 317 3.07 21.60 4.22
N ASN A 318 3.32 22.89 4.45
CA ASN A 318 3.12 23.59 5.73
C ASN A 318 3.02 25.12 5.53
N GLU A 319 2.62 25.84 6.57
CA GLU A 319 2.41 27.30 6.52
C GLU A 319 3.70 28.08 6.21
N LYS A 320 4.86 27.65 6.73
CA LYS A 320 6.14 28.29 6.43
C LYS A 320 6.48 28.21 4.94
N GLN A 321 6.25 27.06 4.31
CA GLN A 321 6.46 26.87 2.88
C GLN A 321 5.44 27.68 2.07
N LYS A 322 4.20 27.79 2.55
CA LYS A 322 3.18 28.63 1.93
C LYS A 322 3.63 30.09 1.88
N GLU A 323 4.06 30.66 3.01
CA GLU A 323 4.58 32.04 3.05
C GLU A 323 5.81 32.25 2.14
N GLU A 324 6.70 31.26 2.07
CA GLU A 324 7.84 31.29 1.14
C GLU A 324 7.37 31.32 -0.31
N TRP A 325 6.38 30.49 -0.66
CA TRP A 325 5.87 30.37 -2.02
C TRP A 325 5.05 31.57 -2.45
N GLU A 326 4.28 32.18 -1.55
CA GLU A 326 3.60 33.46 -1.78
C GLU A 326 4.59 34.56 -2.18
N LYS A 327 5.74 34.63 -1.50
CA LYS A 327 6.80 35.63 -1.79
C LYS A 327 7.59 35.32 -3.05
N LYS A 328 7.97 34.05 -3.25
CA LYS A 328 8.94 33.64 -4.28
C LYS A 328 8.29 33.30 -5.62
N TYR A 329 7.10 32.71 -5.57
CA TYR A 329 6.41 32.17 -6.74
C TYR A 329 5.05 32.84 -6.98
N HIS A 330 4.73 33.89 -6.22
CA HIS A 330 3.40 34.53 -6.25
C HIS A 330 2.28 33.49 -6.12
N TRP A 331 2.51 32.49 -5.27
CA TRP A 331 1.59 31.39 -5.09
C TRP A 331 0.31 31.90 -4.43
N GLU A 332 -0.82 31.41 -4.91
CA GLU A 332 -2.12 31.56 -4.26
C GLU A 332 -2.85 30.22 -4.36
N GLN A 333 -3.78 29.97 -3.45
CA GLN A 333 -4.53 28.71 -3.50
C GLN A 333 -5.37 28.64 -4.78
N PRO A 334 -5.24 27.58 -5.59
CA PRO A 334 -6.04 27.42 -6.80
C PRO A 334 -7.53 27.36 -6.46
N HIS A 335 -8.30 28.33 -6.95
CA HIS A 335 -9.76 28.40 -6.75
C HIS A 335 -10.55 28.04 -8.02
N LEU A 336 -9.88 27.96 -9.18
CA LEU A 336 -10.49 27.60 -10.47
C LEU A 336 -10.26 26.13 -10.86
N TRP A 337 -9.59 25.35 -10.01
CA TRP A 337 -9.29 23.95 -10.27
C TRP A 337 -9.79 23.08 -9.11
N ASP A 338 -10.63 22.10 -9.44
CA ASP A 338 -11.34 21.27 -8.46
C ASP A 338 -10.45 20.26 -7.73
N TYR A 339 -9.29 19.92 -8.34
CA TYR A 339 -8.40 18.87 -7.86
C TYR A 339 -6.96 19.40 -7.75
N PRO A 340 -6.67 20.33 -6.82
CA PRO A 340 -5.31 20.79 -6.58
C PRO A 340 -4.42 19.61 -6.14
N MET A 341 -3.10 19.75 -6.29
CA MET A 341 -2.17 18.69 -5.90
C MET A 341 -2.38 18.30 -4.43
N LEU A 342 -2.30 17.03 -4.11
CA LEU A 342 -2.30 16.57 -2.73
C LEU A 342 -0.99 17.01 -2.07
N PRO A 343 -1.03 17.47 -0.80
CA PRO A 343 0.18 17.58 0.00
C PRO A 343 0.94 16.24 -0.04
N VAL A 344 2.27 16.28 -0.09
CA VAL A 344 3.11 15.08 -0.32
C VAL A 344 2.74 13.92 0.62
N LYS A 345 2.47 14.22 1.90
CA LYS A 345 2.07 13.26 2.94
C LYS A 345 0.73 12.53 2.67
N MET A 346 -0.06 12.99 1.70
CA MET A 346 -1.36 12.45 1.33
C MET A 346 -1.38 11.83 -0.07
N THR A 347 -0.27 11.85 -0.82
CA THR A 347 -0.19 11.33 -2.20
C THR A 347 -0.68 9.88 -2.30
N GLU A 348 -0.41 9.06 -1.27
CA GLU A 348 -0.83 7.66 -1.23
C GLU A 348 -2.36 7.47 -1.18
N ALA A 349 -3.14 8.51 -0.85
CA ALA A 349 -4.60 8.44 -0.99
C ALA A 349 -5.03 8.07 -2.42
N SER A 350 -4.26 8.52 -3.42
CA SER A 350 -4.50 8.23 -4.83
C SER A 350 -4.25 6.77 -5.22
N CYS A 351 -3.56 5.97 -4.40
CA CYS A 351 -3.38 4.53 -4.65
C CYS A 351 -4.74 3.81 -4.78
N ALA A 352 -5.76 4.29 -4.05
CA ALA A 352 -7.11 3.75 -4.09
C ALA A 352 -7.82 3.94 -5.44
N LYS A 353 -7.34 4.84 -6.33
CA LYS A 353 -7.88 5.01 -7.70
C LYS A 353 -7.87 3.69 -8.49
N CYS A 354 -6.83 2.89 -8.29
CA CYS A 354 -6.62 1.60 -8.97
C CYS A 354 -6.63 0.41 -8.01
N HIS A 355 -6.13 0.54 -6.78
CA HIS A 355 -6.18 -0.51 -5.75
C HIS A 355 -7.48 -0.46 -4.94
N ARG A 356 -8.60 -0.41 -5.64
CA ARG A 356 -9.93 -0.22 -5.04
C ARG A 356 -10.29 -1.35 -4.09
N GLN A 357 -10.98 -1.00 -2.99
CA GLN A 357 -11.53 -1.93 -2.00
C GLN A 357 -10.48 -2.84 -1.32
N ASN A 358 -9.19 -2.51 -1.46
CA ASN A 358 -8.11 -3.15 -0.71
C ASN A 358 -7.90 -2.39 0.61
N VAL A 359 -8.04 -3.06 1.75
CA VAL A 359 -7.73 -2.46 3.06
C VAL A 359 -6.23 -2.37 3.35
N TYR A 360 -5.41 -2.93 2.48
CA TYR A 360 -3.95 -2.86 2.51
C TYR A 360 -3.39 -2.83 1.08
N VAL A 361 -2.53 -1.86 0.81
CA VAL A 361 -1.80 -1.70 -0.45
C VAL A 361 -0.30 -1.76 -0.14
N PRO A 362 0.46 -2.71 -0.72
CA PRO A 362 1.90 -2.80 -0.49
C PRO A 362 2.61 -1.47 -0.79
N LYS A 363 3.56 -1.06 0.07
CA LYS A 363 4.34 0.18 -0.05
C LYS A 363 3.53 1.48 0.01
N ALA A 364 2.30 1.45 0.54
CA ALA A 364 1.47 2.63 0.79
C ALA A 364 1.22 2.79 2.31
N ASP A 365 2.29 3.03 3.08
CA ASP A 365 2.27 2.97 4.54
C ASP A 365 1.35 4.04 5.17
N ALA A 366 1.30 5.25 4.59
CA ALA A 366 0.41 6.32 5.03
C ALA A 366 -1.07 5.98 4.75
N LEU A 367 -1.38 5.37 3.61
CA LEU A 367 -2.74 4.89 3.34
C LEU A 367 -3.13 3.71 4.24
N ASN A 368 -2.21 2.76 4.46
CA ASN A 368 -2.46 1.58 5.28
C ASN A 368 -2.74 1.95 6.75
N ILE A 369 -1.95 2.86 7.32
CA ILE A 369 -2.19 3.33 8.69
C ILE A 369 -3.45 4.21 8.77
N ALA A 370 -3.80 4.92 7.69
CA ALA A 370 -5.04 5.68 7.57
C ALA A 370 -6.26 4.76 7.62
N TYR A 371 -6.27 3.66 6.85
CA TYR A 371 -7.32 2.65 6.90
C TYR A 371 -7.42 1.94 8.25
N ALA A 372 -6.28 1.59 8.86
CA ALA A 372 -6.27 1.05 10.22
C ALA A 372 -6.90 2.04 11.23
N THR A 373 -6.64 3.34 11.09
CA THR A 373 -7.21 4.39 11.95
C THR A 373 -8.71 4.57 11.69
N PHE A 374 -9.15 4.58 10.43
CA PHE A 374 -10.55 4.69 10.02
C PHE A 374 -11.39 3.50 10.55
N GLU A 375 -10.86 2.28 10.41
CA GLU A 375 -11.49 1.08 10.95
C GLU A 375 -11.52 1.10 12.48
N ARG A 376 -10.41 1.48 13.12
CA ARG A 376 -10.31 1.52 14.58
C ARG A 376 -11.24 2.57 15.23
N ALA A 377 -11.41 3.72 14.58
CA ALA A 377 -12.38 4.73 14.98
C ALA A 377 -13.83 4.28 14.72
N GLY A 378 -14.05 3.26 13.89
CA GLY A 378 -15.38 2.75 13.58
C GLY A 378 -16.18 3.66 12.66
N CYS A 379 -15.52 4.49 11.85
CA CYS A 379 -16.18 5.46 10.97
C CYS A 379 -17.18 4.76 10.02
N TYR A 380 -16.81 3.58 9.51
CA TYR A 380 -17.63 2.74 8.63
C TYR A 380 -18.96 2.28 9.26
N ALA A 381 -19.06 2.30 10.59
CA ALA A 381 -20.25 1.80 11.29
C ALA A 381 -21.43 2.77 11.10
N CYS A 382 -21.15 4.07 11.13
CA CYS A 382 -22.14 5.10 10.86
C CYS A 382 -22.16 5.49 9.38
N HIS A 383 -21.00 5.58 8.76
CA HIS A 383 -20.84 6.01 7.38
C HIS A 383 -20.69 4.82 6.45
N LYS A 384 -21.60 4.66 5.51
CA LYS A 384 -21.39 3.69 4.43
C LYS A 384 -20.11 4.05 3.67
N THR A 385 -19.26 3.07 3.41
CA THR A 385 -17.97 3.28 2.73
C THR A 385 -17.60 2.01 2.00
N LYS A 386 -17.51 2.06 0.67
CA LYS A 386 -17.10 0.91 -0.16
C LYS A 386 -15.76 0.33 0.32
N GLY A 387 -15.71 -0.99 0.48
CA GLY A 387 -14.54 -1.71 1.00
C GLY A 387 -14.53 -1.87 2.53
N PHE A 388 -15.38 -1.10 3.22
CA PHE A 388 -15.63 -1.19 4.67
C PHE A 388 -17.11 -1.46 4.99
N ASP A 389 -17.91 -1.86 4.00
CA ASP A 389 -19.36 -2.04 4.10
C ASP A 389 -19.80 -3.51 4.17
N THR A 390 -18.88 -4.46 4.00
CA THR A 390 -19.18 -5.90 3.95
C THR A 390 -18.56 -6.68 5.12
N ASN A 391 -19.39 -7.44 5.82
CA ASN A 391 -19.01 -8.37 6.91
C ASN A 391 -18.12 -7.73 8.00
N MET A 392 -18.37 -6.46 8.32
CA MET A 392 -17.65 -5.77 9.39
C MET A 392 -18.33 -6.02 10.74
N ARG A 393 -17.54 -6.38 11.76
CA ARG A 393 -18.02 -6.38 13.15
C ARG A 393 -18.32 -4.94 13.56
N LYS A 394 -19.36 -4.72 14.35
CA LYS A 394 -19.55 -3.43 15.00
C LYS A 394 -18.35 -3.09 15.92
N PRO A 395 -17.84 -1.85 15.92
CA PRO A 395 -16.64 -1.48 16.66
C PRO A 395 -16.83 -1.56 18.20
N GLY A 396 -18.02 -1.23 18.70
CA GLY A 396 -18.35 -1.26 20.12
C GLY A 396 -18.57 -2.68 20.67
N PRO A 397 -18.59 -2.82 22.01
CA PRO A 397 -19.00 -4.06 22.67
C PRO A 397 -20.52 -4.29 22.54
N ILE A 398 -20.91 -5.56 22.68
CA ILE A 398 -22.32 -5.92 22.86
C ILE A 398 -22.86 -5.29 24.15
N LEU A 399 -24.08 -4.75 24.10
CA LEU A 399 -24.78 -4.15 25.23
C LEU A 399 -26.04 -4.94 25.61
N THR A 400 -26.31 -6.08 24.97
CA THR A 400 -27.47 -6.92 25.27
C THR A 400 -27.45 -7.55 26.67
N LYS A 401 -26.28 -7.63 27.33
CA LYS A 401 -26.09 -8.22 28.68
C LYS A 401 -25.48 -7.21 29.66
N ILE A 402 -25.83 -5.93 29.52
CA ILE A 402 -25.08 -4.82 30.14
C ILE A 402 -25.06 -4.87 31.67
N ASP A 403 -26.15 -5.31 32.29
CA ASP A 403 -26.36 -5.37 33.74
C ASP A 403 -25.44 -6.38 34.45
N SER A 404 -25.00 -7.42 33.74
CA SER A 404 -24.02 -8.38 34.26
C SER A 404 -22.60 -7.83 34.38
N LYS A 405 -22.35 -6.64 33.81
CA LYS A 405 -21.01 -6.07 33.66
C LYS A 405 -20.88 -4.68 34.26
N LEU A 406 -21.87 -3.80 34.04
CA LEU A 406 -21.78 -2.36 34.29
C LEU A 406 -22.87 -1.92 35.26
N SER A 407 -22.59 -0.86 36.04
CA SER A 407 -23.59 -0.17 36.84
C SER A 407 -24.22 1.00 36.06
N PRO A 408 -25.49 1.38 36.33
CA PRO A 408 -26.13 2.52 35.66
C PRO A 408 -25.33 3.81 35.79
N GLU A 409 -24.77 4.09 36.97
CA GLU A 409 -24.00 5.30 37.24
C GLU A 409 -22.68 5.35 36.43
N TRP A 410 -21.98 4.22 36.33
CA TRP A 410 -20.79 4.14 35.48
C TRP A 410 -21.13 4.43 34.01
N VAL A 411 -22.25 3.90 33.51
CA VAL A 411 -22.68 4.10 32.11
C VAL A 411 -23.01 5.57 31.85
N LYS A 412 -23.66 6.28 32.79
CA LYS A 412 -23.93 7.72 32.66
C LYS A 412 -22.63 8.51 32.50
N ASN A 413 -21.65 8.28 33.38
CA ASN A 413 -20.35 8.98 33.32
C ASN A 413 -19.58 8.63 32.05
N TRP A 414 -19.62 7.37 31.62
CA TRP A 414 -19.00 6.91 30.38
C TRP A 414 -19.57 7.60 29.15
N ILE A 415 -20.89 7.70 29.03
CA ILE A 415 -21.57 8.31 27.86
C ILE A 415 -21.36 9.84 27.84
N ARG A 416 -21.26 10.48 29.02
CA ARG A 416 -21.08 11.92 29.15
C ARG A 416 -19.73 12.37 28.58
N ASN A 417 -18.64 11.75 29.02
CA ASN A 417 -17.29 12.05 28.55
C ASN A 417 -16.38 10.80 28.63
N PRO A 418 -16.34 9.95 27.58
CA PRO A 418 -15.57 8.71 27.61
C PRO A 418 -14.08 8.90 27.88
N LYS A 419 -13.47 9.98 27.34
CA LYS A 419 -12.03 10.25 27.50
C LYS A 419 -11.64 10.68 28.91
N ALA A 420 -12.55 11.31 29.65
CA ALA A 420 -12.33 11.60 31.08
C ALA A 420 -12.25 10.31 31.91
N VAL A 421 -12.87 9.21 31.46
CA VAL A 421 -12.79 7.90 32.11
C VAL A 421 -11.60 7.09 31.61
N LYS A 422 -11.36 7.06 30.29
CA LYS A 422 -10.26 6.33 29.63
C LYS A 422 -9.63 7.18 28.52
N PRO A 423 -8.44 7.78 28.71
CA PRO A 423 -7.85 8.73 27.75
C PRO A 423 -7.65 8.20 26.33
N THR A 424 -7.30 6.92 26.17
CA THR A 424 -7.00 6.28 24.88
C THR A 424 -8.21 5.60 24.22
N THR A 425 -9.43 5.81 24.74
CA THR A 425 -10.65 5.21 24.18
C THR A 425 -10.98 5.71 22.76
N TRP A 426 -11.61 4.86 21.98
CA TRP A 426 -12.21 5.19 20.68
C TRP A 426 -13.72 5.51 20.77
N MET A 427 -14.34 5.32 21.94
CA MET A 427 -15.72 5.75 22.17
C MET A 427 -15.81 7.28 22.07
N PRO A 428 -16.60 7.85 21.15
CA PRO A 428 -16.69 9.29 20.98
C PRO A 428 -17.68 9.91 21.96
N ARG A 429 -17.57 11.22 22.13
CA ARG A 429 -18.40 12.04 23.00
C ARG A 429 -19.59 12.63 22.24
N PHE A 430 -20.81 12.36 22.73
CA PHE A 430 -22.06 12.82 22.11
C PHE A 430 -22.64 14.07 22.78
N PHE A 431 -22.36 14.26 24.07
CA PHE A 431 -22.91 15.32 24.90
C PHE A 431 -21.87 16.41 25.20
N TYR A 432 -22.36 17.61 25.50
CA TYR A 432 -21.53 18.78 25.81
C TYR A 432 -20.51 19.13 24.71
N ASN A 433 -20.87 18.89 23.45
CA ASN A 433 -20.12 19.34 22.27
C ASN A 433 -20.44 20.81 21.95
N SER A 434 -19.76 21.36 20.96
CA SER A 434 -19.84 22.78 20.56
C SER A 434 -21.24 23.34 20.31
N ASN A 435 -22.23 22.50 20.00
CA ASN A 435 -23.62 22.89 19.74
C ASN A 435 -24.61 22.52 20.86
N ASN A 436 -24.15 21.85 21.91
CA ASN A 436 -24.98 21.43 23.04
C ASN A 436 -24.25 21.49 24.40
N SER A 437 -23.34 22.45 24.57
CA SER A 437 -22.57 22.63 25.81
C SER A 437 -23.01 23.85 26.64
N ALA A 438 -23.97 24.63 26.16
CA ALA A 438 -24.45 25.80 26.89
C ALA A 438 -25.20 25.37 28.18
N PRO A 439 -25.24 26.22 29.22
CA PRO A 439 -25.91 25.88 30.48
C PRO A 439 -27.36 25.40 30.28
N GLU A 440 -28.09 26.00 29.35
CA GLU A 440 -29.47 25.65 28.99
C GLU A 440 -29.61 24.26 28.35
N ASP A 441 -28.57 23.76 27.65
CA ASP A 441 -28.57 22.42 27.06
C ASP A 441 -28.34 21.32 28.12
N ALA A 442 -27.83 21.67 29.30
CA ALA A 442 -27.42 20.70 30.31
C ALA A 442 -28.56 19.81 30.80
N VAL A 443 -29.76 20.39 30.99
CA VAL A 443 -30.95 19.65 31.44
C VAL A 443 -31.34 18.59 30.40
N ARG A 444 -31.39 18.96 29.11
CA ARG A 444 -31.71 18.02 28.03
C ARG A 444 -30.67 16.92 27.91
N ASN A 445 -29.38 17.27 27.94
CA ASN A 445 -28.29 16.31 27.84
C ASN A 445 -28.41 15.24 28.94
N GLU A 446 -28.64 15.64 30.19
CA GLU A 446 -28.77 14.70 31.31
C GLU A 446 -30.07 13.90 31.25
N ALA A 447 -31.17 14.49 30.75
CA ALA A 447 -32.42 13.76 30.52
C ALA A 447 -32.25 12.63 29.50
N GLU A 448 -31.59 12.93 28.38
CA GLU A 448 -31.28 11.93 27.34
C GLU A 448 -30.28 10.88 27.84
N ILE A 449 -29.23 11.26 28.58
CA ILE A 449 -28.29 10.30 29.20
C ILE A 449 -29.03 9.35 30.16
N ASN A 450 -29.83 9.88 31.07
CA ASN A 450 -30.60 9.08 32.04
C ASN A 450 -31.55 8.11 31.32
N ALA A 451 -32.22 8.58 30.26
CA ALA A 451 -33.14 7.78 29.47
C ALA A 451 -32.44 6.68 28.65
N ILE A 452 -31.29 6.97 28.02
CA ILE A 452 -30.47 5.97 27.32
C ILE A 452 -30.11 4.83 28.28
N VAL A 453 -29.63 5.18 29.49
CA VAL A 453 -29.29 4.17 30.50
C VAL A 453 -30.51 3.37 30.93
N ALA A 454 -31.65 4.03 31.17
CA ALA A 454 -32.89 3.33 31.52
C ALA A 454 -33.30 2.31 30.43
N TYR A 455 -33.24 2.69 29.15
CA TYR A 455 -33.54 1.79 28.05
C TYR A 455 -32.60 0.57 28.00
N LEU A 456 -31.28 0.80 28.13
CA LEU A 456 -30.28 -0.28 28.07
C LEU A 456 -30.48 -1.31 29.20
N PHE A 457 -30.76 -0.86 30.42
CA PHE A 457 -30.97 -1.77 31.56
C PHE A 457 -32.35 -2.43 31.56
N ALA A 458 -33.37 -1.77 31.02
CA ALA A 458 -34.70 -2.37 30.85
C ALA A 458 -34.73 -3.49 29.78
N ASN A 459 -33.79 -3.50 28.83
CA ASN A 459 -33.75 -4.41 27.70
C ASN A 459 -32.58 -5.41 27.75
N THR A 460 -32.09 -5.74 28.94
CA THR A 460 -30.99 -6.70 29.11
C THR A 460 -31.44 -8.16 28.99
N GLU A 461 -30.51 -9.02 28.59
CA GLU A 461 -30.62 -10.47 28.53
C GLU A 461 -29.90 -11.10 29.71
N LYS A 462 -30.41 -12.24 30.17
CA LYS A 462 -29.79 -12.98 31.26
C LYS A 462 -28.40 -13.49 30.83
N TYR A 463 -27.42 -13.29 31.69
CA TYR A 463 -26.07 -13.85 31.55
C TYR A 463 -25.74 -14.76 32.74
N GLU A 464 -25.24 -15.96 32.45
CA GLU A 464 -24.72 -16.90 33.45
C GLU A 464 -23.20 -17.01 33.29
N PRO A 465 -22.39 -16.63 34.30
CA PRO A 465 -20.94 -16.80 34.22
C PRO A 465 -20.56 -18.28 34.25
N ALA A 466 -19.49 -18.64 33.54
CA ALA A 466 -18.96 -20.00 33.55
C ALA A 466 -18.46 -20.41 34.95
N VAL A 467 -17.82 -19.46 35.66
CA VAL A 467 -17.36 -19.63 37.04
C VAL A 467 -17.98 -18.55 37.91
N ARG A 468 -18.86 -18.94 38.85
CA ARG A 468 -19.57 -18.01 39.74
C ARG A 468 -18.67 -17.42 40.83
N ASN A 469 -17.83 -18.24 41.45
CA ASN A 469 -16.98 -17.85 42.58
C ASN A 469 -15.51 -18.18 42.28
N PRO A 470 -14.84 -17.41 41.41
CA PRO A 470 -13.43 -17.63 41.12
C PRO A 470 -12.54 -17.33 42.33
N GLY A 471 -11.52 -18.16 42.56
CA GLY A 471 -10.48 -17.89 43.56
C GLY A 471 -9.67 -16.63 43.21
N ARG A 472 -9.04 -16.00 44.21
CA ARG A 472 -8.16 -14.83 44.02
C ARG A 472 -6.75 -15.24 43.64
N GLY A 473 -6.12 -14.51 42.73
CA GLY A 473 -4.70 -14.66 42.40
C GLY A 473 -3.83 -13.53 42.96
N ASP A 474 -2.58 -13.50 42.52
CA ASP A 474 -1.53 -12.53 42.87
C ASP A 474 -1.39 -11.42 41.82
N ALA A 475 -1.47 -10.16 42.27
CA ALA A 475 -1.42 -9.00 41.38
C ALA A 475 -0.07 -8.83 40.66
N LYS A 476 1.06 -9.16 41.30
CA LYS A 476 2.39 -9.00 40.67
C LYS A 476 2.59 -10.02 39.56
N ARG A 477 2.21 -11.28 39.81
CA ARG A 477 2.21 -12.31 38.75
C ARG A 477 1.25 -11.94 37.62
N GLY A 478 0.08 -11.37 37.95
CA GLY A 478 -0.87 -10.88 36.96
C GLY A 478 -0.29 -9.79 36.06
N GLU A 479 0.42 -8.83 36.64
CA GLU A 479 1.11 -7.77 35.91
C GLU A 479 2.18 -8.33 34.95
N GLU A 480 3.02 -9.25 35.43
CA GLU A 480 4.04 -9.93 34.63
C GLU A 480 3.43 -10.68 33.44
N ILE A 481 2.31 -11.37 33.65
CA ILE A 481 1.58 -12.08 32.59
C ILE A 481 1.07 -11.06 31.55
N VAL A 482 0.42 -9.98 31.97
CA VAL A 482 -0.12 -8.95 31.06
C VAL A 482 0.97 -8.34 30.19
N LYS A 483 2.16 -8.10 30.74
CA LYS A 483 3.31 -7.54 30.02
C LYS A 483 3.96 -8.53 29.05
N SER A 484 4.00 -9.82 29.39
CA SER A 484 4.86 -10.78 28.68
C SER A 484 4.13 -11.73 27.73
N ILE A 485 2.86 -12.08 27.99
CA ILE A 485 2.17 -13.16 27.27
C ILE A 485 1.58 -12.73 25.92
N GLY A 486 1.43 -11.41 25.71
CA GLY A 486 0.92 -10.81 24.47
C GLY A 486 -0.25 -9.84 24.63
N CYS A 487 -0.77 -9.60 25.84
CA CYS A 487 -1.90 -8.69 26.05
C CYS A 487 -1.63 -7.29 25.48
N GLN A 488 -0.40 -6.78 25.66
CA GLN A 488 0.03 -5.45 25.19
C GLN A 488 0.17 -5.32 23.66
N GLY A 489 0.01 -6.41 22.90
CA GLY A 489 -0.08 -6.37 21.44
C GLY A 489 -1.41 -5.77 20.95
N CYS A 490 -2.45 -5.81 21.80
CA CYS A 490 -3.75 -5.22 21.50
C CYS A 490 -4.24 -4.24 22.57
N HIS A 491 -3.78 -4.37 23.82
CA HIS A 491 -4.26 -3.57 24.94
C HIS A 491 -3.21 -2.57 25.42
N VAL A 492 -3.69 -1.41 25.88
CA VAL A 492 -2.86 -0.40 26.55
C VAL A 492 -3.07 -0.49 28.05
N VAL A 493 -1.98 -0.33 28.81
CA VAL A 493 -1.95 -0.34 30.28
C VAL A 493 -1.11 0.83 30.78
N GLY A 494 -1.75 1.97 31.04
CA GLY A 494 -1.14 3.16 31.64
C GLY A 494 -0.26 3.97 30.70
N GLU A 495 -0.19 3.60 29.41
CA GLU A 495 0.74 4.19 28.45
C GLU A 495 0.06 5.27 27.59
N GLY A 496 0.50 6.51 27.79
CA GLY A 496 0.61 7.50 26.72
C GLY A 496 -0.69 7.95 26.04
N LYS A 497 -0.49 8.72 24.96
CA LYS A 497 -1.59 9.17 24.10
C LYS A 497 -1.94 8.10 23.08
N ARG A 498 -3.19 8.11 22.61
CA ARG A 498 -3.69 7.19 21.55
C ARG A 498 -2.83 7.23 20.29
N GLU A 499 -2.31 8.41 19.96
CA GLU A 499 -1.44 8.63 18.79
C GLU A 499 -0.08 7.90 18.88
N GLU A 500 0.54 7.90 20.07
CA GLU A 500 1.86 7.30 20.32
C GLU A 500 1.77 5.77 20.26
N THR A 501 0.66 5.22 20.74
CA THR A 501 0.43 3.77 20.75
C THR A 501 -0.03 3.24 19.39
N GLY A 502 -0.76 4.05 18.63
CA GLY A 502 -1.24 3.71 17.29
C GLY A 502 -2.47 2.78 17.28
N PRO A 503 -3.11 2.61 16.10
CA PRO A 503 -4.39 1.91 15.97
C PRO A 503 -4.32 0.39 16.24
N ARG A 504 -3.15 -0.24 16.05
CA ARG A 504 -2.96 -1.70 16.21
C ARG A 504 -2.82 -2.13 17.67
N ARG A 505 -2.07 -1.37 18.47
CA ARG A 505 -1.97 -1.60 19.93
C ARG A 505 -3.14 -1.02 20.73
N THR A 506 -3.98 -0.19 20.12
CA THR A 506 -5.28 0.25 20.67
C THR A 506 -6.47 -0.55 20.12
N PHE A 507 -6.21 -1.73 19.56
CA PHE A 507 -7.23 -2.62 19.01
C PHE A 507 -8.14 -3.23 20.10
N GLY A 508 -7.55 -3.61 21.22
CA GLY A 508 -8.25 -3.96 22.44
C GLY A 508 -8.66 -2.72 23.22
N GLN A 509 -9.67 -2.85 24.07
CA GLN A 509 -10.07 -1.74 24.96
C GLN A 509 -8.91 -1.37 25.90
N PRO A 510 -8.72 -0.08 26.22
CA PRO A 510 -7.73 0.33 27.22
C PRO A 510 -8.05 -0.29 28.58
N LEU A 511 -7.03 -0.81 29.27
CA LEU A 511 -7.19 -1.56 30.53
C LEU A 511 -7.07 -0.68 31.78
N GLU A 512 -6.63 0.57 31.65
CA GLU A 512 -6.58 1.55 32.73
C GLU A 512 -7.98 1.75 33.31
N ASN A 513 -8.12 1.83 34.64
CA ASN A 513 -9.40 2.07 35.29
C ASN A 513 -10.46 0.96 35.03
N ILE A 514 -10.05 -0.25 34.62
CA ILE A 514 -11.00 -1.36 34.43
C ILE A 514 -11.62 -1.84 35.76
N GLY A 515 -10.93 -1.69 36.90
CA GLY A 515 -11.46 -1.99 38.22
C GLY A 515 -12.66 -1.12 38.61
N ASN A 516 -12.76 0.10 38.08
CA ASN A 516 -13.92 0.97 38.27
C ASN A 516 -15.12 0.59 37.38
N LYS A 517 -14.87 -0.18 36.31
CA LYS A 517 -15.86 -0.45 35.26
C LYS A 517 -16.71 -1.67 35.57
N THR A 518 -16.13 -2.68 36.19
CA THR A 518 -16.75 -4.00 36.31
C THR A 518 -16.16 -4.79 37.48
N THR A 519 -16.72 -5.95 37.77
CA THR A 519 -16.32 -6.78 38.91
C THR A 519 -15.16 -7.71 38.57
N TYR A 520 -14.47 -8.20 39.61
CA TYR A 520 -13.43 -9.21 39.46
C TYR A 520 -13.94 -10.48 38.78
N GLU A 521 -15.13 -10.94 39.17
CA GLU A 521 -15.75 -12.16 38.66
C GLU A 521 -16.02 -12.04 37.16
N TRP A 522 -16.43 -10.85 36.70
CA TRP A 522 -16.60 -10.58 35.28
C TRP A 522 -15.25 -10.59 34.54
N ILE A 523 -14.22 -9.94 35.09
CA ILE A 523 -12.86 -9.91 34.50
C ILE A 523 -12.30 -11.33 34.37
N TYR A 524 -12.41 -12.14 35.43
CA TYR A 524 -11.96 -13.53 35.43
C TYR A 524 -12.61 -14.32 34.30
N ASN A 525 -13.94 -14.30 34.21
CA ASN A 525 -14.67 -15.04 33.18
C ASN A 525 -14.35 -14.54 31.77
N TRP A 526 -14.20 -13.22 31.58
CA TRP A 526 -13.85 -12.62 30.30
C TRP A 526 -12.43 -12.98 29.83
N VAL A 527 -11.45 -12.99 30.74
CA VAL A 527 -10.06 -13.37 30.42
C VAL A 527 -9.95 -14.88 30.18
N ARG A 528 -10.72 -15.71 30.91
CA ARG A 528 -10.77 -17.17 30.74
C ARG A 528 -11.37 -17.59 29.40
N ASP A 529 -12.56 -17.08 29.09
CA ASP A 529 -13.29 -17.38 27.86
C ASP A 529 -14.14 -16.19 27.40
N PRO A 530 -13.58 -15.29 26.57
CA PRO A 530 -14.31 -14.10 26.12
C PRO A 530 -15.48 -14.45 25.18
N LYS A 531 -15.46 -15.62 24.51
CA LYS A 531 -16.54 -16.05 23.60
C LYS A 531 -17.80 -16.47 24.34
N HIS A 532 -17.67 -16.93 25.59
CA HIS A 532 -18.81 -17.22 26.47
C HIS A 532 -19.71 -15.98 26.70
N TYR A 533 -19.10 -14.81 26.87
CA TYR A 533 -19.85 -13.56 26.98
C TYR A 533 -20.28 -13.01 25.61
N SER A 534 -19.35 -12.92 24.66
CA SER A 534 -19.56 -12.36 23.32
C SER A 534 -19.04 -13.29 22.22
N PRO A 535 -19.91 -14.08 21.57
CA PRO A 535 -19.49 -15.07 20.56
C PRO A 535 -18.71 -14.47 19.38
N ALA A 536 -19.02 -13.24 18.98
CA ALA A 536 -18.38 -12.52 17.88
C ALA A 536 -17.14 -11.69 18.30
N THR A 537 -16.67 -11.82 19.54
CA THR A 537 -15.51 -11.07 20.03
C THR A 537 -14.24 -11.34 19.22
N TYR A 538 -13.44 -10.30 19.05
CA TYR A 538 -12.10 -10.41 18.48
C TYR A 538 -11.02 -10.69 19.52
N MET A 539 -11.34 -10.60 20.82
CA MET A 539 -10.39 -11.00 21.86
C MET A 539 -10.16 -12.51 21.79
N PRO A 540 -8.93 -12.95 21.47
CA PRO A 540 -8.65 -14.37 21.36
C PRO A 540 -8.45 -14.99 22.75
N ASN A 541 -8.50 -16.32 22.82
CA ASN A 541 -8.12 -17.04 24.04
C ASN A 541 -6.58 -17.13 24.13
N LEU A 542 -6.00 -16.56 25.19
CA LEU A 542 -4.54 -16.54 25.42
C LEU A 542 -3.99 -17.84 26.05
N ARG A 543 -4.86 -18.85 26.24
CA ARG A 543 -4.54 -20.17 26.79
C ARG A 543 -3.87 -20.06 28.16
N LEU A 544 -4.50 -19.27 29.03
CA LEU A 544 -4.13 -19.15 30.44
C LEU A 544 -4.75 -20.30 31.23
N THR A 545 -4.03 -20.78 32.24
CA THR A 545 -4.62 -21.65 33.27
C THR A 545 -5.53 -20.84 34.19
N ASP A 546 -6.47 -21.49 34.88
CA ASP A 546 -7.37 -20.79 35.82
C ASP A 546 -6.61 -20.01 36.92
N ALA A 547 -5.46 -20.52 37.39
CA ALA A 547 -4.59 -19.78 38.31
C ALA A 547 -3.99 -18.52 37.68
N GLN A 548 -3.53 -18.60 36.42
CA GLN A 548 -3.02 -17.44 35.69
C GLN A 548 -4.13 -16.43 35.38
N VAL A 549 -5.35 -16.90 35.08
CA VAL A 549 -6.53 -16.03 34.92
C VAL A 549 -6.80 -15.30 36.23
N ALA A 550 -6.76 -15.99 37.38
CA ALA A 550 -6.95 -15.38 38.70
C ALA A 550 -5.89 -14.30 38.99
N ASP A 551 -4.61 -14.57 38.70
CA ASP A 551 -3.52 -13.60 38.85
C ASP A 551 -3.79 -12.34 38.00
N VAL A 552 -4.12 -12.52 36.72
CA VAL A 552 -4.44 -11.42 35.79
C VAL A 552 -5.68 -10.65 36.24
N ALA A 553 -6.75 -11.34 36.64
CA ALA A 553 -7.98 -10.71 37.12
C ALA A 553 -7.74 -9.90 38.39
N THR A 554 -6.88 -10.37 39.31
CA THR A 554 -6.54 -9.64 40.54
C THR A 554 -5.82 -8.35 40.16
N TYR A 555 -4.79 -8.42 39.30
CA TYR A 555 -4.07 -7.25 38.82
C TYR A 555 -5.00 -6.23 38.16
N LEU A 556 -5.80 -6.66 37.17
CA LEU A 556 -6.70 -5.78 36.43
C LEU A 556 -7.78 -5.16 37.32
N SER A 557 -8.31 -5.90 38.29
CA SER A 557 -9.28 -5.36 39.25
C SER A 557 -8.71 -4.26 40.15
N GLY A 558 -7.40 -4.26 40.37
CA GLY A 558 -6.69 -3.21 41.10
C GLY A 558 -6.42 -1.94 40.28
N LEU A 559 -6.65 -1.96 38.95
CA LEU A 559 -6.47 -0.78 38.10
C LEU A 559 -7.68 0.14 38.20
N THR A 560 -7.63 1.09 39.14
CA THR A 560 -8.66 2.11 39.40
C THR A 560 -8.16 3.52 39.08
N GLY A 561 -9.06 4.45 38.75
CA GLY A 561 -8.71 5.86 38.54
C GLY A 561 -9.91 6.79 38.58
N ALA A 562 -9.91 7.85 37.77
CA ALA A 562 -10.99 8.84 37.75
C ALA A 562 -12.36 8.22 37.35
N ALA A 563 -13.43 8.71 37.98
CA ALA A 563 -14.81 8.26 37.72
C ALA A 563 -15.49 8.96 36.53
N GLY A 564 -14.80 9.90 35.87
CA GLY A 564 -15.32 10.76 34.82
C GLY A 564 -15.94 12.06 35.35
N ASP A 565 -16.63 12.77 34.46
CA ASP A 565 -17.26 14.06 34.78
C ASP A 565 -18.60 13.89 35.51
N ALA A 566 -18.81 14.71 36.54
CA ALA A 566 -20.10 14.79 37.23
C ALA A 566 -21.20 15.37 36.32
N ALA A 567 -22.46 15.04 36.65
CA ALA A 567 -23.63 15.60 35.96
C ALA A 567 -23.66 17.13 36.13
N LYS A 568 -23.93 17.86 35.03
CA LYS A 568 -24.01 19.34 35.08
C LYS A 568 -25.40 19.86 35.40
N ALA A 569 -26.40 18.99 35.42
CA ALA A 569 -27.79 19.28 35.79
C ALA A 569 -28.46 18.02 36.34
N THR A 570 -29.57 18.19 37.06
CA THR A 570 -30.42 17.08 37.50
C THR A 570 -31.82 17.30 36.92
N PRO A 571 -32.19 16.61 35.82
CA PRO A 571 -33.50 16.79 35.20
C PRO A 571 -34.59 16.18 36.09
N ASP A 572 -35.69 16.90 36.24
CA ASP A 572 -36.90 16.36 36.86
C ASP A 572 -37.72 15.55 35.83
N ALA A 573 -38.82 14.94 36.30
CA ALA A 573 -39.69 14.13 35.43
C ALA A 573 -40.31 14.97 34.30
N LYS A 574 -40.65 16.24 34.57
CA LYS A 574 -41.21 17.14 33.58
C LYS A 574 -40.22 17.44 32.46
N ALA A 575 -38.97 17.71 32.79
CA ALA A 575 -37.92 17.92 31.80
C ALA A 575 -37.74 16.69 30.90
N GLY A 576 -37.82 15.47 31.44
CA GLY A 576 -37.82 14.24 30.65
C GLY A 576 -39.03 14.16 29.70
N ASP A 577 -40.22 14.48 30.19
CA ASP A 577 -41.47 14.48 29.42
C ASP A 577 -41.45 15.55 28.31
N ASP A 578 -40.92 16.74 28.57
CA ASP A 578 -40.76 17.83 27.60
C ASP A 578 -39.81 17.41 26.46
N VAL A 579 -38.70 16.74 26.80
CA VAL A 579 -37.76 16.22 25.80
C VAL A 579 -38.39 15.09 24.98
N LEU A 580 -39.11 14.16 25.61
CA LEU A 580 -39.83 13.11 24.90
C LEU A 580 -40.90 13.69 23.97
N PHE A 581 -41.63 14.70 24.44
CA PHE A 581 -42.62 15.40 23.64
C PHE A 581 -42.01 16.03 22.39
N ASP A 582 -40.81 16.62 22.48
CA ASP A 582 -40.07 17.11 21.31
C ASP A 582 -39.79 16.00 20.28
N TYR A 583 -39.40 14.81 20.74
CA TYR A 583 -39.19 13.66 19.85
C TYR A 583 -40.48 13.17 19.19
N LEU A 584 -41.58 13.14 19.95
CA LEU A 584 -42.87 12.68 19.44
C LEU A 584 -43.42 13.66 18.41
N LYS A 585 -43.50 14.96 18.74
CA LYS A 585 -44.06 15.98 17.83
C LYS A 585 -43.28 16.15 16.53
N ASN A 586 -42.04 15.65 16.46
CA ASN A 586 -41.22 15.66 15.23
C ASN A 586 -41.63 14.56 14.23
N VAL A 587 -42.38 13.54 14.66
CA VAL A 587 -42.77 12.40 13.80
C VAL A 587 -44.29 12.17 13.76
N MET A 588 -45.06 12.92 14.55
CA MET A 588 -46.52 12.85 14.56
C MET A 588 -47.15 14.21 14.90
N PRO A 589 -48.44 14.43 14.61
CA PRO A 589 -49.15 15.64 15.00
C PRO A 589 -49.06 15.92 16.51
N ILE A 590 -49.10 17.20 16.89
CA ILE A 590 -48.96 17.65 18.29
C ILE A 590 -50.00 17.00 19.21
N ALA A 591 -51.27 16.92 18.77
CA ALA A 591 -52.33 16.31 19.56
C ALA A 591 -52.07 14.82 19.83
N ASP A 592 -51.57 14.10 18.82
CA ASP A 592 -51.22 12.68 18.94
C ASP A 592 -50.01 12.48 19.85
N ALA A 593 -49.00 13.35 19.76
CA ALA A 593 -47.84 13.33 20.64
C ALA A 593 -48.23 13.55 22.10
N GLN A 594 -49.15 14.49 22.39
CA GLN A 594 -49.68 14.71 23.74
C GLN A 594 -50.47 13.50 24.24
N ALA A 595 -51.35 12.95 23.40
CA ALA A 595 -52.14 11.77 23.74
C ALA A 595 -51.26 10.54 23.98
N GLN A 596 -50.21 10.33 23.19
CA GLN A 596 -49.27 9.24 23.37
C GLN A 596 -48.47 9.40 24.67
N LEU A 597 -47.98 10.60 24.96
CA LEU A 597 -47.26 10.89 26.21
C LEU A 597 -48.14 10.60 27.44
N ALA A 598 -49.40 11.03 27.41
CA ALA A 598 -50.36 10.82 28.49
C ALA A 598 -50.70 9.34 28.74
N LYS A 599 -50.64 8.49 27.70
CA LYS A 599 -50.90 7.04 27.81
C LYS A 599 -49.77 6.26 28.50
N MET A 600 -48.54 6.76 28.48
CA MET A 600 -47.38 6.08 29.04
C MET A 600 -47.23 6.39 30.54
N SER A 601 -46.86 5.38 31.33
CA SER A 601 -46.37 5.55 32.71
C SER A 601 -45.03 6.29 32.74
N PRO A 602 -44.61 6.87 33.88
CA PRO A 602 -43.32 7.55 34.00
C PRO A 602 -42.12 6.70 33.56
N GLN A 603 -42.13 5.41 33.89
CA GLN A 603 -41.08 4.46 33.51
C GLN A 603 -41.09 4.21 32.00
N GLU A 604 -42.27 4.01 31.40
CA GLU A 604 -42.40 3.84 29.95
C GLU A 604 -41.96 5.08 29.18
N ARG A 605 -42.27 6.29 29.67
CA ARG A 605 -41.79 7.55 29.08
C ARG A 605 -40.27 7.61 29.09
N GLN A 606 -39.63 7.27 30.21
CA GLN A 606 -38.18 7.27 30.31
C GLN A 606 -37.52 6.25 29.36
N VAL A 607 -38.09 5.05 29.24
CA VAL A 607 -37.60 4.01 28.32
C VAL A 607 -37.82 4.42 26.85
N GLU A 608 -38.99 4.97 26.51
CA GLU A 608 -39.27 5.45 25.15
C GLU A 608 -38.36 6.63 24.75
N LEU A 609 -38.11 7.58 25.68
CA LEU A 609 -37.13 8.64 25.45
C LEU A 609 -35.73 8.05 25.18
N GLY A 610 -35.33 7.03 25.94
CA GLY A 610 -34.06 6.34 25.74
C GLY A 610 -33.96 5.71 24.36
N ARG A 611 -35.02 5.04 23.90
CA ARG A 611 -35.12 4.46 22.55
C ARG A 611 -34.99 5.53 21.46
N ARG A 612 -35.64 6.69 21.65
CA ARG A 612 -35.57 7.82 20.71
C ARG A 612 -34.18 8.45 20.67
N ALA A 613 -33.55 8.62 21.83
CA ALA A 613 -32.19 9.16 21.93
C ALA A 613 -31.15 8.20 21.31
N ILE A 614 -31.23 6.90 21.57
CA ILE A 614 -30.39 5.87 20.93
C ILE A 614 -30.57 5.91 19.40
N SER A 615 -31.81 6.00 18.93
CA SER A 615 -32.12 6.17 17.50
C SER A 615 -31.45 7.41 16.91
N ARG A 616 -31.58 8.56 17.59
CA ARG A 616 -31.06 9.85 17.13
C ARG A 616 -29.55 9.83 16.98
N TYR A 617 -28.84 9.34 17.99
CA TYR A 617 -27.38 9.33 18.02
C TYR A 617 -26.76 8.11 17.34
N GLY A 618 -27.58 7.14 16.91
CA GLY A 618 -27.14 5.98 16.15
C GLY A 618 -26.24 5.04 16.94
N CYS A 619 -26.42 4.94 18.27
CA CYS A 619 -25.55 4.12 19.12
C CYS A 619 -25.50 2.65 18.67
N PHE A 620 -26.58 2.16 18.07
CA PHE A 620 -26.72 0.82 17.49
C PHE A 620 -25.81 0.57 16.27
N SER A 621 -25.28 1.62 15.63
CA SER A 621 -24.31 1.50 14.54
C SER A 621 -23.02 0.87 15.08
N CYS A 622 -22.60 1.29 16.27
CA CYS A 622 -21.39 0.81 16.92
C CYS A 622 -21.65 -0.33 17.92
N HIS A 623 -22.85 -0.44 18.48
CA HIS A 623 -23.16 -1.41 19.54
C HIS A 623 -24.27 -2.37 19.13
N ASP A 624 -24.20 -3.60 19.63
CA ASP A 624 -25.34 -4.51 19.60
C ASP A 624 -26.27 -4.18 20.77
N ILE A 625 -27.43 -3.61 20.43
CA ILE A 625 -28.46 -3.14 21.36
C ILE A 625 -29.75 -3.85 20.99
N LYS A 626 -30.41 -4.46 21.98
CA LYS A 626 -31.67 -5.16 21.80
C LYS A 626 -32.74 -4.21 21.26
N GLY A 627 -33.48 -4.63 20.24
CA GLY A 627 -34.51 -3.82 19.58
C GLY A 627 -33.99 -2.89 18.46
N PHE A 628 -32.70 -2.98 18.11
CA PHE A 628 -32.06 -2.20 17.05
C PHE A 628 -31.27 -3.06 16.05
N GLU A 629 -31.52 -4.36 16.01
CA GLU A 629 -30.76 -5.34 15.22
C GLU A 629 -30.83 -5.06 13.71
N THR A 630 -31.95 -4.50 13.25
CA THR A 630 -32.21 -4.20 11.82
C THR A 630 -32.04 -2.72 11.47
N ALA A 631 -31.65 -1.89 12.44
CA ALA A 631 -31.54 -0.44 12.26
C ALA A 631 -30.37 -0.09 11.32
N GLN A 632 -30.62 0.88 10.42
CA GLN A 632 -29.65 1.27 9.39
C GLN A 632 -28.68 2.34 9.91
N PRO A 633 -27.42 2.35 9.43
CA PRO A 633 -26.45 3.40 9.76
C PRO A 633 -26.99 4.82 9.53
N ILE A 634 -26.58 5.76 10.38
CA ILE A 634 -27.14 7.12 10.40
C ILE A 634 -26.28 8.19 9.70
N GLY A 635 -25.06 7.84 9.29
CA GLY A 635 -24.09 8.74 8.68
C GLY A 635 -24.27 8.85 7.17
N THR A 636 -23.71 9.93 6.60
CA THR A 636 -23.64 10.07 5.13
C THR A 636 -22.77 8.97 4.52
N ASP A 637 -23.06 8.58 3.28
CA ASP A 637 -22.15 7.75 2.50
C ASP A 637 -20.85 8.53 2.22
N LEU A 638 -19.71 7.92 2.51
CA LEU A 638 -18.38 8.50 2.31
C LEU A 638 -17.63 7.90 1.12
N SER A 639 -18.24 6.97 0.38
CA SER A 639 -17.57 6.18 -0.68
C SER A 639 -16.93 7.02 -1.79
N GLU A 640 -17.39 8.25 -1.98
CA GLU A 640 -16.84 9.20 -2.97
C GLU A 640 -16.53 10.58 -2.36
N GLU A 641 -16.44 10.68 -1.03
CA GLU A 641 -16.32 11.98 -0.34
C GLU A 641 -15.01 12.71 -0.70
N GLY A 642 -13.92 11.99 -1.01
CA GLY A 642 -12.66 12.58 -1.47
C GLY A 642 -12.78 13.30 -2.83
N SER A 643 -13.72 12.88 -3.68
CA SER A 643 -14.03 13.51 -4.97
C SER A 643 -15.06 14.63 -4.87
N LYS A 644 -15.55 14.97 -3.68
CA LYS A 644 -16.51 16.05 -3.50
C LYS A 644 -15.86 17.41 -3.75
N LEU A 645 -16.55 18.24 -4.52
CA LEU A 645 -16.13 19.60 -4.82
C LEU A 645 -16.30 20.50 -3.59
N VAL A 646 -15.39 21.45 -3.40
CA VAL A 646 -15.46 22.41 -2.29
C VAL A 646 -16.74 23.24 -2.32
N THR A 647 -17.25 23.54 -3.52
CA THR A 647 -18.52 24.26 -3.75
C THR A 647 -19.75 23.50 -3.28
N ARG A 648 -19.63 22.20 -2.96
CA ARG A 648 -20.69 21.35 -2.39
C ARG A 648 -20.55 21.16 -0.88
N LEU A 649 -19.62 21.86 -0.24
CA LEU A 649 -19.44 21.85 1.21
C LEU A 649 -20.08 23.10 1.80
N ASP A 650 -20.93 22.90 2.81
CA ASP A 650 -21.54 24.00 3.57
C ASP A 650 -20.57 24.44 4.67
N PHE A 651 -20.04 25.66 4.54
CA PHE A 651 -19.19 26.30 5.55
C PHE A 651 -19.99 27.00 6.66
N ALA A 652 -21.33 27.09 6.53
CA ALA A 652 -22.20 27.83 7.44
C ALA A 652 -21.64 29.24 7.72
N PHE A 653 -21.55 29.64 9.00
CA PHE A 653 -20.99 30.92 9.43
C PHE A 653 -19.52 30.83 9.90
N ILE A 654 -18.79 29.78 9.51
CA ILE A 654 -17.42 29.54 9.94
C ILE A 654 -16.45 30.29 9.03
N THR A 655 -15.81 31.36 9.52
CA THR A 655 -14.93 32.24 8.73
C THR A 655 -13.45 32.10 9.07
N ASP A 656 -13.09 31.27 10.06
CA ASP A 656 -11.73 31.03 10.55
C ASP A 656 -10.99 29.92 9.79
N ILE A 657 -11.53 29.45 8.66
CA ILE A 657 -10.89 28.53 7.72
C ILE A 657 -11.06 29.02 6.26
N PRO A 658 -10.11 28.75 5.35
CA PRO A 658 -10.26 29.09 3.94
C PRO A 658 -11.43 28.35 3.27
N HIS A 659 -12.36 29.09 2.64
CA HIS A 659 -13.52 28.54 1.91
C HIS A 659 -13.16 27.95 0.54
N THR A 660 -11.88 27.99 0.19
CA THR A 660 -11.32 27.43 -1.04
C THR A 660 -10.72 26.04 -0.81
N SER A 661 -10.63 25.56 0.44
CA SER A 661 -9.98 24.27 0.78
C SER A 661 -10.97 23.25 1.34
N LYS A 662 -11.23 22.16 0.58
CA LYS A 662 -11.96 21.01 1.11
C LYS A 662 -11.20 20.27 2.22
N LEU A 663 -9.86 20.27 2.18
CA LEU A 663 -9.03 19.64 3.21
C LEU A 663 -9.21 20.34 4.56
N GLU A 664 -9.25 21.69 4.57
CA GLU A 664 -9.49 22.46 5.80
C GLU A 664 -10.92 22.26 6.33
N TRP A 665 -11.91 22.14 5.43
CA TRP A 665 -13.27 21.79 5.83
C TRP A 665 -13.32 20.41 6.50
N PHE A 666 -12.72 19.38 5.90
CA PHE A 666 -12.68 18.03 6.47
C PHE A 666 -11.90 17.99 7.79
N ARG A 667 -10.76 18.69 7.86
CA ARG A 667 -9.97 18.85 9.09
C ARG A 667 -10.82 19.45 10.21
N ARG A 668 -11.51 20.56 9.94
CA ARG A 668 -12.42 21.19 10.91
C ARG A 668 -13.55 20.26 11.32
N LYS A 669 -14.13 19.52 10.37
CA LYS A 669 -15.19 18.54 10.62
C LYS A 669 -14.72 17.37 11.50
N LEU A 670 -13.46 16.97 11.41
CA LEU A 670 -12.90 15.90 12.25
C LEU A 670 -12.57 16.37 13.66
N HIS A 671 -12.04 17.59 13.83
CA HIS A 671 -11.73 18.14 15.17
C HIS A 671 -12.98 18.59 15.94
N GLU A 672 -13.90 19.30 15.29
CA GLU A 672 -15.11 19.85 15.92
C GLU A 672 -16.35 19.61 15.02
N PRO A 673 -16.86 18.37 14.97
CA PRO A 673 -17.86 17.96 13.97
C PRO A 673 -19.16 18.76 13.94
N ARG A 674 -19.50 19.40 15.07
CA ARG A 674 -20.74 20.14 15.27
C ARG A 674 -20.55 21.66 15.25
N VAL A 675 -19.35 22.13 14.90
CA VAL A 675 -19.05 23.58 14.85
C VAL A 675 -19.91 24.33 13.85
N PHE A 676 -20.34 23.68 12.77
CA PHE A 676 -21.14 24.28 11.69
C PHE A 676 -22.57 24.69 12.10
N ASP A 677 -22.98 24.41 13.34
CA ASP A 677 -24.21 24.96 13.93
C ASP A 677 -23.99 26.34 14.58
N ARG A 678 -22.72 26.78 14.75
CA ARG A 678 -22.38 28.04 15.40
C ARG A 678 -23.04 29.22 14.66
N GLY A 679 -23.78 30.03 15.41
CA GLY A 679 -24.51 31.19 14.88
C GLY A 679 -25.84 30.86 14.19
N ARG A 680 -26.23 29.58 14.07
CA ARG A 680 -27.51 29.17 13.50
C ARG A 680 -28.57 29.02 14.60
N VAL A 681 -29.80 29.43 14.30
CA VAL A 681 -30.97 29.19 15.16
C VAL A 681 -31.60 27.87 14.74
N LEU A 682 -31.37 26.82 15.52
CA LEU A 682 -31.83 25.46 15.22
C LEU A 682 -32.60 24.89 16.42
N GLN A 683 -33.68 24.16 16.16
CA GLN A 683 -34.32 23.37 17.21
C GLN A 683 -33.39 22.23 17.65
N PRO A 684 -33.52 21.71 18.89
CA PRO A 684 -32.63 20.67 19.40
C PRO A 684 -32.51 19.44 18.49
N LEU A 685 -33.59 19.09 17.78
CA LEU A 685 -33.62 17.95 16.87
C LEU A 685 -33.01 18.22 15.49
N ASP A 686 -32.82 19.47 15.10
CA ASP A 686 -32.20 19.87 13.83
C ASP A 686 -30.67 20.05 13.94
N LYS A 687 -30.16 20.18 15.18
CA LYS A 687 -28.73 20.28 15.48
C LYS A 687 -27.94 19.07 14.94
N LEU A 688 -26.72 19.31 14.47
CA LEU A 688 -25.78 18.29 14.02
C LEU A 688 -25.48 17.29 15.15
N ARG A 689 -25.28 16.01 14.77
CA ARG A 689 -25.20 14.88 15.71
C ARG A 689 -23.92 14.04 15.65
N MET A 690 -23.04 14.26 14.67
CA MET A 690 -21.75 13.55 14.60
C MET A 690 -20.98 13.76 15.92
N PRO A 691 -20.56 12.68 16.60
CA PRO A 691 -19.92 12.80 17.91
C PRO A 691 -18.46 13.23 17.77
N ASN A 692 -17.90 13.80 18.83
CA ASN A 692 -16.51 14.21 18.86
C ASN A 692 -15.62 13.05 19.34
N PHE A 693 -14.63 12.65 18.54
CA PHE A 693 -13.65 11.60 18.87
C PHE A 693 -12.42 12.15 19.62
N ASP A 694 -12.38 13.48 19.80
CA ASP A 694 -11.28 14.29 20.34
C ASP A 694 -9.94 13.88 19.69
N LEU A 695 -9.91 13.84 18.36
CA LEU A 695 -8.77 13.36 17.56
C LEU A 695 -7.57 14.30 17.67
N SER A 696 -6.36 13.76 17.72
CA SER A 696 -5.14 14.56 17.58
C SER A 696 -4.89 14.94 16.12
N ASP A 697 -4.01 15.91 15.86
CA ASP A 697 -3.64 16.33 14.50
C ASP A 697 -3.11 15.16 13.64
N VAL A 698 -2.36 14.24 14.25
CA VAL A 698 -1.83 13.05 13.57
C VAL A 698 -2.96 12.12 13.15
N GLU A 699 -3.95 11.92 14.02
CA GLU A 699 -5.10 11.08 13.72
C GLU A 699 -6.01 11.72 12.67
N VAL A 700 -6.19 13.04 12.74
CA VAL A 700 -6.92 13.81 11.71
C VAL A 700 -6.21 13.71 10.37
N ASP A 701 -4.89 13.90 10.30
CA ASP A 701 -4.13 13.75 9.06
C ASP A 701 -4.27 12.34 8.46
N ARG A 702 -4.21 11.28 9.28
CA ARG A 702 -4.47 9.90 8.84
C ARG A 702 -5.88 9.74 8.28
N LEU A 703 -6.89 10.27 8.97
CA LEU A 703 -8.28 10.18 8.49
C LEU A 703 -8.52 11.02 7.24
N LEU A 704 -7.82 12.14 7.06
CA LEU A 704 -7.83 12.91 5.81
C LEU A 704 -7.28 12.09 4.65
N VAL A 705 -6.17 11.35 4.84
CA VAL A 705 -5.65 10.43 3.82
C VAL A 705 -6.70 9.38 3.45
N ALA A 706 -7.39 8.79 4.44
CA ALA A 706 -8.46 7.82 4.18
C ALA A 706 -9.63 8.46 3.40
N ILE A 707 -10.15 9.61 3.85
CA ILE A 707 -11.25 10.32 3.19
C ILE A 707 -10.89 10.71 1.76
N MET A 708 -9.68 11.23 1.54
CA MET A 708 -9.19 11.61 0.22
C MET A 708 -8.98 10.42 -0.72
N SER A 709 -8.86 9.19 -0.17
CA SER A 709 -8.78 7.96 -0.95
C SER A 709 -10.15 7.45 -1.42
N PHE A 710 -11.25 7.90 -0.79
CA PHE A 710 -12.60 7.53 -1.18
C PHE A 710 -13.05 8.38 -2.36
N GLN A 711 -12.52 8.02 -3.53
CA GLN A 711 -12.71 8.76 -4.77
C GLN A 711 -13.71 8.06 -5.68
N ARG A 712 -14.29 8.84 -6.60
CA ARG A 712 -15.16 8.32 -7.65
C ARG A 712 -14.41 7.33 -8.53
N GLU A 713 -15.10 6.25 -8.85
CA GLU A 713 -14.58 5.18 -9.69
C GLU A 713 -14.65 5.53 -11.19
N ILE A 714 -13.65 6.26 -11.68
CA ILE A 714 -13.59 6.71 -13.09
C ILE A 714 -12.60 5.92 -13.94
N GLN A 715 -11.62 5.24 -13.30
CA GLN A 715 -10.56 4.54 -14.03
C GLN A 715 -11.07 3.27 -14.71
N PRO A 716 -10.66 3.01 -15.97
CA PRO A 716 -11.07 1.81 -16.71
C PRO A 716 -10.40 0.55 -16.15
N PRO A 717 -10.92 -0.66 -16.46
CA PRO A 717 -10.32 -1.92 -16.01
C PRO A 717 -8.84 -2.08 -16.36
N ALA A 718 -8.38 -1.50 -17.48
CA ALA A 718 -6.98 -1.51 -17.90
C ALA A 718 -6.02 -0.76 -16.96
N ALA A 719 -6.55 0.13 -16.10
CA ALA A 719 -5.79 0.83 -15.06
C ALA A 719 -5.63 0.01 -13.77
N LEU A 720 -6.45 -1.04 -13.60
CA LEU A 720 -6.55 -1.80 -12.37
C LEU A 720 -5.53 -2.95 -12.36
N PRO A 721 -5.13 -3.45 -11.17
CA PRO A 721 -4.35 -4.66 -11.07
C PRO A 721 -5.02 -5.84 -11.79
N VAL A 722 -4.24 -6.62 -12.54
CA VAL A 722 -4.73 -7.80 -13.26
C VAL A 722 -5.27 -8.81 -12.25
N ARG A 723 -6.56 -9.16 -12.39
CA ARG A 723 -7.19 -10.14 -11.51
C ARG A 723 -6.73 -11.56 -11.84
N SER A 724 -6.45 -12.31 -10.79
CA SER A 724 -6.15 -13.74 -10.82
C SER A 724 -6.62 -14.36 -9.51
N ALA A 725 -6.82 -15.68 -9.47
CA ALA A 725 -7.14 -16.36 -8.21
C ALA A 725 -6.11 -16.06 -7.12
N ARG A 726 -4.83 -15.97 -7.50
CA ARG A 726 -3.73 -15.59 -6.60
C ARG A 726 -3.95 -14.18 -6.02
N TYR A 727 -4.27 -13.21 -6.87
CA TYR A 727 -4.55 -11.83 -6.42
C TYR A 727 -5.76 -11.79 -5.47
N ASP A 728 -6.84 -12.51 -5.78
CA ASP A 728 -8.03 -12.55 -4.94
C ASP A 728 -7.74 -13.18 -3.56
N TYR A 729 -6.88 -14.20 -3.49
CA TYR A 729 -6.40 -14.76 -2.22
C TYR A 729 -5.54 -13.76 -1.43
N GLN A 730 -4.75 -12.92 -2.12
CA GLN A 730 -4.00 -11.85 -1.47
C GLN A 730 -4.92 -10.80 -0.84
N VAL A 731 -5.92 -10.32 -1.59
CA VAL A 731 -6.87 -9.29 -1.10
C VAL A 731 -7.68 -9.80 0.09
N SER A 732 -8.27 -10.98 -0.02
CA SER A 732 -9.06 -11.58 1.07
C SER A 732 -8.21 -11.91 2.29
N GLY A 733 -7.00 -12.42 2.07
CA GLY A 733 -6.00 -12.69 3.10
C GLY A 733 -5.55 -11.47 3.89
N ARG A 734 -5.10 -10.43 3.18
CA ARG A 734 -4.75 -9.11 3.75
C ARG A 734 -5.91 -8.57 4.58
N THR A 735 -7.13 -8.63 4.05
CA THR A 735 -8.31 -8.19 4.80
C THR A 735 -8.45 -8.94 6.12
N LEU A 736 -8.33 -10.27 6.11
CA LEU A 736 -8.48 -11.08 7.31
C LEU A 736 -7.35 -10.83 8.34
N VAL A 737 -6.08 -10.81 7.93
CA VAL A 737 -4.95 -10.65 8.86
C VAL A 737 -4.88 -9.24 9.47
N HIS A 738 -5.34 -8.21 8.75
CA HIS A 738 -5.46 -6.85 9.30
C HIS A 738 -6.67 -6.72 10.23
N ARG A 739 -7.86 -7.20 9.84
CA ARG A 739 -9.08 -7.14 10.68
C ARG A 739 -9.00 -7.98 11.95
N ARG A 740 -8.19 -9.05 11.96
CA ARG A 740 -7.88 -9.86 13.15
C ARG A 740 -6.64 -9.37 13.91
N ASN A 741 -6.04 -8.26 13.47
CA ASN A 741 -4.86 -7.63 14.06
C ASN A 741 -3.65 -8.57 14.18
N CYS A 742 -3.49 -9.53 13.26
CA CYS A 742 -2.30 -10.38 13.19
C CYS A 742 -1.04 -9.54 13.03
N VAL A 743 -1.14 -8.44 12.26
CA VAL A 743 -0.09 -7.44 12.05
C VAL A 743 0.30 -6.66 13.32
N GLY A 744 -0.54 -6.64 14.36
CA GLY A 744 -0.18 -6.03 15.64
C GLY A 744 0.96 -6.78 16.35
N CYS A 745 1.08 -8.09 16.10
CA CYS A 745 2.13 -8.95 16.65
C CYS A 745 3.19 -9.33 15.60
N HIS A 746 2.77 -9.67 14.38
CA HIS A 746 3.63 -10.21 13.33
C HIS A 746 3.98 -9.16 12.27
N ILE A 747 5.17 -9.29 11.69
CA ILE A 747 5.52 -8.59 10.44
C ILE A 747 5.01 -9.44 9.27
N ILE A 748 4.15 -8.87 8.43
CA ILE A 748 3.54 -9.51 7.25
C ILE A 748 3.68 -8.56 6.06
N GLU A 749 4.33 -9.01 4.98
CA GLU A 749 4.58 -8.20 3.77
C GLU A 749 5.29 -6.86 4.07
N GLY A 750 6.09 -6.82 5.14
CA GLY A 750 6.82 -5.62 5.59
C GLY A 750 6.00 -4.71 6.52
N ASP A 751 4.72 -5.01 6.75
CA ASP A 751 3.85 -4.23 7.65
C ASP A 751 3.69 -4.90 9.03
N GLY A 752 3.44 -4.08 10.06
CA GLY A 752 3.12 -4.55 11.41
C GLY A 752 4.32 -4.72 12.34
N GLY A 753 4.22 -5.71 13.24
CA GLY A 753 5.26 -6.02 14.23
C GLY A 753 5.29 -5.05 15.41
N ASP A 754 4.20 -4.36 15.73
CA ASP A 754 4.18 -3.35 16.80
C ASP A 754 4.51 -3.91 18.18
N PHE A 755 4.14 -5.17 18.47
CA PHE A 755 4.57 -5.86 19.68
C PHE A 755 6.10 -6.04 19.78
N LEU A 756 6.81 -6.15 18.64
CA LEU A 756 8.28 -6.31 18.65
C LEU A 756 9.00 -5.09 19.23
N LYS A 757 8.35 -3.93 19.26
CA LYS A 757 8.88 -2.70 19.87
C LYS A 757 8.85 -2.75 21.41
N LEU A 758 8.11 -3.71 21.99
CA LEU A 758 7.96 -3.87 23.45
C LEU A 758 8.94 -4.89 24.03
N VAL A 759 9.55 -5.73 23.20
CA VAL A 759 10.52 -6.73 23.64
C VAL A 759 11.94 -6.17 23.52
N ALA A 760 12.80 -6.49 24.49
CA ALA A 760 14.17 -6.01 24.51
C ALA A 760 15.02 -6.55 23.33
N ASP A 761 14.72 -7.77 22.88
CA ASP A 761 15.36 -8.41 21.72
C ASP A 761 14.25 -8.92 20.78
N PRO A 762 14.17 -8.45 19.52
CA PRO A 762 13.16 -8.88 18.56
C PRO A 762 13.14 -10.39 18.30
N SER A 763 14.27 -11.10 18.52
CA SER A 763 14.32 -12.57 18.40
C SER A 763 13.46 -13.29 19.45
N LEU A 764 13.17 -12.61 20.57
CA LEU A 764 12.29 -13.09 21.64
C LEU A 764 10.80 -12.76 21.39
N GLY A 765 10.48 -12.12 20.27
CA GLY A 765 9.12 -11.77 19.89
C GLY A 765 8.46 -12.71 18.88
N PRO A 766 7.23 -12.39 18.44
CA PRO A 766 6.53 -13.13 17.39
C PRO A 766 7.34 -13.20 16.09
N PRO A 767 7.29 -14.31 15.33
CA PRO A 767 8.06 -14.45 14.09
C PRO A 767 7.51 -13.56 12.97
N MET A 768 8.38 -13.18 12.01
CA MET A 768 7.96 -12.68 10.71
C MET A 768 7.21 -13.79 9.94
N LEU A 769 6.04 -13.47 9.39
CA LEU A 769 5.16 -14.43 8.69
C LEU A 769 5.14 -14.24 7.17
N THR A 770 5.82 -13.25 6.60
CA THR A 770 5.89 -13.07 5.14
C THR A 770 6.21 -14.36 4.37
N PRO A 771 7.21 -15.19 4.77
CA PRO A 771 7.52 -16.43 4.05
C PRO A 771 6.71 -17.66 4.52
N GLU A 772 5.63 -17.49 5.30
CA GLU A 772 4.96 -18.62 5.98
C GLU A 772 4.44 -19.67 4.99
N GLY A 773 3.93 -19.25 3.82
CA GLY A 773 3.34 -20.16 2.84
C GLY A 773 4.36 -21.03 2.10
N ALA A 774 5.64 -20.63 2.09
CA ALA A 774 6.73 -21.51 1.68
C ALA A 774 7.24 -22.32 2.87
N ARG A 775 7.30 -21.73 4.06
CA ARG A 775 7.94 -22.31 5.25
C ARG A 775 7.30 -23.59 5.75
N VAL A 776 5.97 -23.59 5.89
CA VAL A 776 5.27 -24.68 6.58
C VAL A 776 4.34 -25.46 5.65
N GLN A 777 4.06 -26.72 6.02
CA GLN A 777 3.07 -27.53 5.34
C GLN A 777 1.64 -26.99 5.61
N PRO A 778 0.76 -26.92 4.59
CA PRO A 778 -0.57 -26.35 4.74
C PRO A 778 -1.45 -27.01 5.81
N ASP A 779 -1.38 -28.34 5.93
CA ASP A 779 -2.15 -29.12 6.91
C ASP A 779 -1.65 -28.91 8.34
N TRP A 780 -0.34 -28.71 8.52
CA TRP A 780 0.25 -28.30 9.79
C TRP A 780 -0.19 -26.90 10.17
N LEU A 781 -0.19 -25.95 9.22
CA LEU A 781 -0.62 -24.58 9.47
C LEU A 781 -2.11 -24.52 9.85
N TYR A 782 -2.94 -25.29 9.16
CA TYR A 782 -4.36 -25.47 9.51
C TYR A 782 -4.53 -25.94 10.96
N ALA A 783 -3.85 -27.03 11.32
CA ALA A 783 -3.91 -27.59 12.68
C ALA A 783 -3.39 -26.61 13.73
N PHE A 784 -2.26 -25.93 13.45
CA PHE A 784 -1.66 -24.95 14.35
C PHE A 784 -2.54 -23.73 14.59
N LEU A 785 -3.19 -23.17 13.56
CA LEU A 785 -4.08 -22.01 13.72
C LEU A 785 -5.36 -22.36 14.50
N ARG A 786 -5.80 -23.62 14.42
CA ARG A 786 -6.97 -24.14 15.17
C ARG A 786 -6.63 -24.38 16.64
N GLY A 787 -5.45 -24.95 16.92
CA GLY A 787 -4.96 -25.23 18.27
C GLY A 787 -3.46 -25.01 18.37
N PRO A 788 -3.00 -23.77 18.61
CA PRO A 788 -1.58 -23.48 18.64
C PRO A 788 -0.87 -24.30 19.71
N ILE A 789 0.32 -24.82 19.38
CA ILE A 789 1.22 -25.47 20.35
C ILE A 789 2.41 -24.58 20.68
N THR A 790 3.12 -24.87 21.75
CA THR A 790 4.35 -24.14 22.09
C THR A 790 5.51 -24.61 21.21
N ILE A 791 5.99 -23.74 20.32
CA ILE A 791 7.14 -24.01 19.43
C ILE A 791 8.46 -23.60 20.08
N ARG A 792 8.47 -22.50 20.83
CA ARG A 792 9.64 -21.92 21.50
C ARG A 792 9.36 -21.78 23.00
N PRO A 793 9.64 -22.80 23.84
CA PRO A 793 9.25 -22.80 25.25
C PRO A 793 9.92 -21.71 26.11
N TRP A 794 11.03 -21.13 25.63
CA TRP A 794 11.71 -20.01 26.30
C TRP A 794 11.07 -18.64 26.04
N LEU A 795 10.03 -18.56 25.20
CA LEU A 795 9.30 -17.31 24.98
C LEU A 795 8.12 -17.20 25.91
N ALA A 796 7.97 -16.03 26.54
CA ALA A 796 6.79 -15.71 27.33
C ALA A 796 5.57 -15.43 26.43
N VAL A 797 5.77 -14.76 25.28
CA VAL A 797 4.70 -14.45 24.33
C VAL A 797 4.12 -15.72 23.71
N ARG A 798 2.79 -15.80 23.64
CA ARG A 798 2.08 -16.97 23.12
C ARG A 798 1.24 -16.60 21.90
N MET A 799 1.18 -17.52 20.92
CA MET A 799 0.19 -17.42 19.85
C MET A 799 -1.22 -17.65 20.43
N PRO A 800 -2.16 -16.70 20.28
CA PRO A 800 -3.53 -16.85 20.76
C PRO A 800 -4.37 -17.82 19.91
N THR A 801 -5.46 -18.30 20.50
CA THR A 801 -6.50 -19.06 19.76
C THR A 801 -7.61 -18.11 19.33
N PHE A 802 -7.70 -17.85 18.03
CA PHE A 802 -8.74 -16.97 17.45
C PHE A 802 -10.07 -17.70 17.24
N GLY A 803 -10.05 -19.03 17.14
CA GLY A 803 -11.22 -19.85 16.83
C GLY A 803 -11.89 -19.42 15.53
N LEU A 804 -11.08 -19.35 14.46
CA LEU A 804 -11.54 -19.10 13.09
C LEU A 804 -12.30 -20.33 12.57
N ASP A 805 -13.29 -20.10 11.71
CA ASP A 805 -13.98 -21.16 10.98
C ASP A 805 -13.14 -21.66 9.80
N ASP A 806 -13.55 -22.77 9.19
CA ASP A 806 -12.83 -23.41 8.09
C ASP A 806 -12.63 -22.48 6.87
N PRO A 807 -13.61 -21.66 6.44
CA PRO A 807 -13.39 -20.68 5.38
C PRO A 807 -12.29 -19.67 5.71
N ASN A 808 -12.27 -19.10 6.91
CA ASN A 808 -11.24 -18.15 7.32
C ASN A 808 -9.87 -18.82 7.47
N LEU A 809 -9.80 -20.03 8.04
CA LEU A 809 -8.55 -20.80 8.13
C LEU A 809 -7.95 -21.08 6.75
N ASN A 810 -8.76 -21.60 5.83
CA ASN A 810 -8.33 -21.85 4.45
C ASN A 810 -7.96 -20.55 3.72
N GLY A 811 -8.66 -19.45 4.03
CA GLY A 811 -8.32 -18.11 3.54
C GLY A 811 -6.90 -17.68 3.93
N VAL A 812 -6.52 -17.84 5.21
CA VAL A 812 -5.16 -17.52 5.70
C VAL A 812 -4.10 -18.41 5.03
N ILE A 813 -4.38 -19.70 4.87
CA ILE A 813 -3.45 -20.65 4.25
C ILE A 813 -3.21 -20.30 2.78
N ARG A 814 -4.29 -20.07 2.01
CA ARG A 814 -4.20 -19.61 0.62
C ARG A 814 -3.51 -18.27 0.54
N TYR A 815 -3.80 -17.35 1.45
CA TYR A 815 -3.11 -16.07 1.50
C TYR A 815 -1.59 -16.23 1.59
N PHE A 816 -1.08 -16.92 2.61
CA PHE A 816 0.36 -17.09 2.76
C PHE A 816 0.98 -17.86 1.59
N GLY A 817 0.29 -18.87 1.07
CA GLY A 817 0.72 -19.57 -0.14
C GLY A 817 0.79 -18.65 -1.36
N SER A 818 -0.15 -17.72 -1.51
CA SER A 818 -0.18 -16.75 -2.62
C SER A 818 0.94 -15.73 -2.51
N VAL A 819 1.28 -15.28 -1.29
CA VAL A 819 2.43 -14.39 -1.04
C VAL A 819 3.73 -15.12 -1.38
N SER A 820 3.85 -16.39 -0.97
CA SER A 820 5.05 -17.21 -1.17
C SER A 820 5.15 -17.87 -2.55
N ASN A 821 4.17 -17.66 -3.44
CA ASN A 821 4.08 -18.32 -4.75
C ASN A 821 4.09 -19.86 -4.71
N THR A 822 3.46 -20.44 -3.68
CA THR A 822 3.38 -21.90 -3.49
C THR A 822 2.02 -22.49 -3.85
N ILE A 823 1.09 -21.67 -4.36
CA ILE A 823 -0.20 -22.14 -4.88
C ILE A 823 -0.02 -22.66 -6.31
N GLY A 824 -0.23 -23.96 -6.50
CA GLY A 824 -0.11 -24.65 -7.78
C GLY A 824 -0.62 -26.10 -7.67
N PRO A 825 -0.43 -26.95 -8.69
CA PRO A 825 -0.80 -28.36 -8.63
C PRO A 825 -0.18 -29.00 -7.38
N PHE A 826 -0.94 -29.87 -6.70
CA PHE A 826 -0.52 -30.57 -5.48
C PHE A 826 0.90 -31.11 -5.67
N GLN A 827 1.86 -30.54 -4.95
CA GLN A 827 3.18 -31.13 -4.84
C GLN A 827 3.04 -32.33 -3.90
N THR A 828 2.82 -33.51 -4.49
CA THR A 828 3.08 -34.76 -3.79
C THR A 828 4.58 -34.80 -3.53
N HIS A 829 5.00 -34.32 -2.37
CA HIS A 829 6.33 -34.60 -1.89
C HIS A 829 6.39 -36.13 -1.81
N GLN A 830 7.24 -36.76 -2.62
CA GLN A 830 7.59 -38.15 -2.35
C GLN A 830 8.05 -38.16 -0.90
N ILE A 831 7.35 -38.92 -0.05
CA ILE A 831 7.87 -39.24 1.27
C ILE A 831 9.19 -39.91 0.96
N VAL A 832 10.29 -39.18 1.14
CA VAL A 832 11.63 -39.73 0.97
C VAL A 832 11.74 -40.74 2.09
N ASN A 833 11.38 -42.00 1.79
CA ASN A 833 11.82 -43.16 2.55
C ASN A 833 13.33 -43.21 2.32
N ALA A 834 14.07 -42.38 3.05
CA ALA A 834 15.52 -42.37 2.98
C ALA A 834 15.97 -43.81 3.21
N SER A 835 16.61 -44.41 2.20
CA SER A 835 17.33 -45.65 2.42
C SER A 835 18.33 -45.42 3.55
N ALA A 836 18.54 -46.40 4.42
CA ALA A 836 19.46 -46.28 5.56
C ALA A 836 20.89 -45.81 5.16
N THR A 837 21.26 -45.98 3.88
CA THR A 837 22.51 -45.53 3.27
C THR A 837 22.56 -44.03 2.92
N ALA A 838 21.42 -43.39 2.62
CA ALA A 838 21.37 -41.95 2.31
C ALA A 838 21.43 -41.08 3.58
N ASP A 839 20.94 -41.59 4.71
CA ASP A 839 20.91 -40.89 6.01
C ASP A 839 22.31 -40.71 6.64
N ALA A 840 23.25 -41.62 6.37
CA ALA A 840 24.60 -41.57 6.94
C ALA A 840 25.38 -40.30 6.56
N GLY A 841 25.26 -39.85 5.30
CA GLY A 841 25.92 -38.62 4.81
C GLY A 841 25.29 -37.34 5.35
N GLY A 842 23.96 -37.31 5.45
CA GLY A 842 23.21 -36.18 6.02
C GLY A 842 23.47 -36.02 7.52
N LYS A 843 23.48 -37.12 8.27
CA LYS A 843 23.83 -37.14 9.70
C LYS A 843 25.25 -36.64 9.95
N ALA A 844 26.24 -37.13 9.20
CA ALA A 844 27.62 -36.70 9.35
C ALA A 844 27.79 -35.19 9.09
N LEU A 845 27.10 -34.64 8.10
CA LEU A 845 27.08 -33.19 7.86
C LEU A 845 26.37 -32.43 8.99
N PHE A 846 25.23 -32.91 9.46
CA PHE A 846 24.49 -32.30 10.56
C PHE A 846 25.34 -32.18 11.84
N GLU A 847 26.13 -33.20 12.14
CA GLU A 847 27.10 -33.19 13.24
C GLU A 847 28.28 -32.25 12.96
N LEU A 848 28.85 -32.28 11.76
CA LEU A 848 29.96 -31.40 11.34
C LEU A 848 29.60 -29.91 11.43
N LEU A 849 28.40 -29.56 10.97
CA LEU A 849 27.87 -28.20 11.01
C LEU A 849 27.33 -27.81 12.39
N LYS A 850 27.39 -28.73 13.36
CA LYS A 850 27.01 -28.52 14.76
C LYS A 850 25.60 -27.98 14.93
N CYS A 851 24.64 -28.46 14.14
CA CYS A 851 23.27 -27.94 14.13
C CYS A 851 22.59 -27.99 15.53
N GLN A 852 22.95 -28.96 16.36
CA GLN A 852 22.45 -29.12 17.74
C GLN A 852 22.96 -28.06 18.72
N GLN A 853 23.96 -27.24 18.35
CA GLN A 853 24.41 -26.15 19.21
C GLN A 853 23.33 -25.07 19.40
N CYS A 854 22.43 -24.92 18.42
CA CYS A 854 21.34 -23.96 18.47
C CYS A 854 19.97 -24.66 18.49
N HIS A 855 19.80 -25.72 17.68
CA HIS A 855 18.51 -26.40 17.56
C HIS A 855 18.27 -27.42 18.67
N VAL A 856 17.13 -27.28 19.35
CA VAL A 856 16.70 -28.23 20.41
C VAL A 856 16.32 -29.58 19.80
N LEU A 857 16.61 -30.67 20.51
CA LEU A 857 16.15 -32.03 20.17
C LEU A 857 15.57 -32.70 21.43
N GLY A 858 14.48 -32.16 21.98
CA GLY A 858 13.89 -32.63 23.24
C GLY A 858 14.22 -31.76 24.44
N THR A 859 15.45 -31.79 24.93
CA THR A 859 15.86 -31.06 26.14
C THR A 859 16.52 -29.73 25.81
N ILE A 860 16.04 -28.66 26.44
CA ILE A 860 16.63 -27.33 26.34
C ILE A 860 17.92 -27.29 27.17
N PRO A 861 19.08 -26.92 26.60
CA PRO A 861 20.32 -26.74 27.35
C PRO A 861 20.16 -25.70 28.46
N LYS A 862 20.55 -26.01 29.70
CA LYS A 862 20.40 -25.10 30.86
C LYS A 862 21.36 -23.90 30.82
N ASP A 863 22.51 -24.06 30.15
CA ASP A 863 23.63 -23.12 30.23
C ASP A 863 23.81 -22.26 28.96
N GLN A 864 22.84 -22.26 28.05
CA GLN A 864 22.87 -21.42 26.85
C GLN A 864 21.91 -20.23 26.95
N PRO A 865 22.33 -19.02 26.52
CA PRO A 865 21.43 -17.90 26.37
C PRO A 865 20.23 -18.26 25.48
N THR A 866 19.02 -17.99 25.95
CA THR A 866 17.77 -18.33 25.23
C THR A 866 17.68 -17.67 23.86
N SER A 867 18.37 -16.55 23.67
CA SER A 867 18.45 -15.84 22.39
C SER A 867 19.24 -16.63 21.32
N ASN A 868 20.08 -17.60 21.71
CA ASN A 868 20.81 -18.47 20.79
C ASN A 868 20.07 -19.77 20.45
N LEU A 869 18.93 -20.03 21.10
CA LEU A 869 18.15 -21.25 20.88
C LEU A 869 17.29 -21.14 19.62
N ALA A 870 17.19 -22.25 18.89
CA ALA A 870 16.38 -22.41 17.69
C ALA A 870 15.34 -23.53 17.88
N PRO A 871 14.22 -23.51 17.12
CA PRO A 871 13.12 -24.45 17.30
C PRO A 871 13.53 -25.92 17.23
N ASP A 872 12.76 -26.77 17.93
CA ASP A 872 13.01 -28.20 18.01
C ASP A 872 12.88 -28.88 16.65
N LEU A 873 13.97 -29.43 16.12
CA LEU A 873 13.98 -29.99 14.76
C LEU A 873 13.19 -31.29 14.63
N ARG A 874 12.77 -31.94 15.73
CA ARG A 874 11.92 -33.14 15.66
C ARG A 874 10.53 -32.87 15.07
N MET A 875 10.11 -31.61 15.02
CA MET A 875 8.88 -31.20 14.34
C MET A 875 9.07 -30.97 12.83
N ALA A 876 10.30 -30.94 12.32
CA ALA A 876 10.60 -30.59 10.94
C ALA A 876 9.81 -31.42 9.89
N PRO A 877 9.67 -32.75 10.02
CA PRO A 877 8.96 -33.54 9.00
C PRO A 877 7.45 -33.25 8.90
N GLU A 878 6.81 -32.87 10.00
CA GLU A 878 5.39 -32.51 9.98
C GLU A 878 5.16 -31.03 9.69
N ARG A 879 6.09 -30.17 10.11
CA ARG A 879 5.94 -28.72 10.07
C ARG A 879 6.47 -28.10 8.79
N LEU A 880 7.71 -28.41 8.41
CA LEU A 880 8.45 -27.67 7.39
C LEU A 880 8.19 -28.24 6.00
N ASN A 881 8.12 -27.37 5.01
CA ASN A 881 8.14 -27.79 3.62
C ASN A 881 9.58 -28.23 3.24
N PRO A 882 9.79 -29.43 2.66
CA PRO A 882 11.11 -29.90 2.24
C PRO A 882 11.85 -28.95 1.29
N ASP A 883 11.16 -28.34 0.34
CA ASP A 883 11.76 -27.39 -0.61
C ASP A 883 12.19 -26.10 0.09
N TRP A 884 11.43 -25.66 1.09
CA TRP A 884 11.80 -24.51 1.89
C TRP A 884 13.08 -24.74 2.70
N ILE A 885 13.31 -25.95 3.22
CA ILE A 885 14.55 -26.27 3.93
C ILE A 885 15.76 -26.08 3.01
N VAL A 886 15.65 -26.51 1.74
CA VAL A 886 16.70 -26.32 0.74
C VAL A 886 16.98 -24.83 0.54
N GLN A 887 15.95 -24.03 0.30
CA GLN A 887 16.10 -22.59 0.08
C GLN A 887 16.65 -21.87 1.33
N TRP A 888 16.17 -22.26 2.51
CA TRP A 888 16.63 -21.75 3.80
C TRP A 888 18.12 -22.02 4.03
N LEU A 889 18.60 -23.23 3.73
CA LEU A 889 20.01 -23.59 3.90
C LEU A 889 20.94 -22.90 2.88
N LYS A 890 20.45 -22.58 1.67
CA LYS A 890 21.24 -21.86 0.65
C LYS A 890 21.62 -20.46 1.12
N LYS A 891 20.63 -19.64 1.50
CA LYS A 891 20.84 -18.25 1.94
C LYS A 891 19.79 -17.82 2.97
N PRO A 892 19.98 -18.13 4.27
CA PRO A 892 19.01 -17.79 5.31
C PRO A 892 18.71 -16.28 5.42
N SER A 893 19.73 -15.44 5.27
CA SER A 893 19.63 -13.97 5.40
C SER A 893 18.71 -13.32 4.37
N ASP A 894 18.56 -13.93 3.20
CA ASP A 894 17.73 -13.42 2.12
C ASP A 894 16.23 -13.67 2.41
N ILE A 895 15.92 -14.70 3.21
CA ILE A 895 14.56 -15.07 3.60
C ILE A 895 14.15 -14.37 4.91
N LEU A 896 15.07 -14.34 5.90
CA LEU A 896 14.85 -13.68 7.18
C LEU A 896 16.05 -12.78 7.49
N PRO A 897 15.99 -11.49 7.11
CA PRO A 897 17.01 -10.51 7.46
C PRO A 897 17.27 -10.47 8.98
N GLY A 898 18.55 -10.45 9.37
CA GLY A 898 18.94 -10.48 10.79
C GLY A 898 18.80 -11.85 11.48
N THR A 899 18.54 -12.93 10.73
CA THR A 899 18.55 -14.30 11.28
C THR A 899 19.91 -14.68 11.87
N ARG A 900 19.90 -15.45 12.96
CA ARG A 900 21.12 -16.03 13.57
C ARG A 900 21.53 -17.36 12.92
N MET A 901 20.75 -17.87 11.97
CA MET A 901 21.11 -19.08 11.22
C MET A 901 22.36 -18.81 10.37
N PRO A 902 23.47 -19.55 10.55
CA PRO A 902 24.68 -19.36 9.77
C PRO A 902 24.47 -19.66 8.29
N ALA A 903 25.10 -18.88 7.42
CA ALA A 903 25.24 -19.21 6.00
C ALA A 903 26.36 -20.24 5.85
N PHE A 904 26.01 -21.53 5.93
CA PHE A 904 27.00 -22.62 5.84
C PHE A 904 27.64 -22.73 4.44
N TRP A 905 26.99 -22.20 3.40
CA TRP A 905 27.50 -22.10 2.03
C TRP A 905 27.53 -20.64 1.53
N PRO A 906 28.45 -19.79 2.04
CA PRO A 906 28.49 -18.38 1.67
C PRO A 906 28.77 -18.17 0.17
N ASP A 907 29.52 -19.10 -0.44
CA ASP A 907 29.90 -19.09 -1.87
C ASP A 907 29.00 -19.98 -2.74
N TYR A 908 27.78 -20.33 -2.30
CA TYR A 908 26.84 -21.15 -3.09
C TYR A 908 26.75 -20.66 -4.55
N PRO A 909 26.87 -21.53 -5.56
CA PRO A 909 26.79 -23.00 -5.51
C PRO A 909 28.10 -23.74 -5.18
N LYS A 910 29.18 -23.07 -4.80
CA LYS A 910 30.42 -23.74 -4.36
C LYS A 910 30.31 -24.23 -2.92
N SER A 911 31.07 -25.29 -2.59
CA SER A 911 31.22 -25.79 -1.22
C SER A 911 32.67 -26.08 -0.91
N PHE A 912 33.09 -25.78 0.32
CA PHE A 912 34.40 -26.12 0.87
C PHE A 912 34.38 -27.42 1.68
N TYR A 913 33.19 -28.01 1.88
CA TYR A 913 33.04 -29.28 2.57
C TYR A 913 33.34 -30.43 1.59
N PRO A 914 34.31 -31.32 1.87
CA PRO A 914 34.70 -32.40 0.95
C PRO A 914 33.64 -33.51 0.82
N GLN A 915 32.68 -33.57 1.75
CA GLN A 915 31.56 -34.52 1.73
C GLN A 915 30.79 -34.43 0.40
N MET A 916 30.39 -35.57 -0.17
CA MET A 916 29.71 -35.61 -1.49
C MET A 916 30.48 -34.90 -2.61
N GLY A 917 31.82 -34.94 -2.56
CA GLY A 917 32.68 -34.40 -3.61
C GLY A 917 32.61 -32.87 -3.75
N GLY A 918 32.25 -32.14 -2.69
CA GLY A 918 32.12 -30.67 -2.76
C GLY A 918 30.85 -30.17 -3.46
N ASN A 919 29.89 -31.05 -3.75
CA ASN A 919 28.63 -30.65 -4.37
C ASN A 919 27.68 -30.04 -3.32
N SER A 920 27.50 -28.72 -3.35
CA SER A 920 26.66 -27.99 -2.38
C SER A 920 25.20 -28.42 -2.42
N ASP A 921 24.61 -28.66 -3.61
CA ASP A 921 23.22 -29.08 -3.73
C ASP A 921 23.01 -30.49 -3.13
N ALA A 922 23.94 -31.42 -3.37
CA ALA A 922 23.89 -32.75 -2.75
C ALA A 922 23.99 -32.67 -1.22
N GLN A 923 24.89 -31.81 -0.69
CA GLN A 923 25.06 -31.60 0.75
C GLN A 923 23.79 -31.04 1.41
N ILE A 924 23.20 -30.01 0.79
CA ILE A 924 21.97 -29.37 1.28
C ILE A 924 20.80 -30.36 1.26
N ASN A 925 20.66 -31.12 0.17
CA ASN A 925 19.64 -32.15 0.04
C ASN A 925 19.80 -33.25 1.10
N ALA A 926 21.02 -33.70 1.38
CA ALA A 926 21.28 -34.70 2.41
C ALA A 926 20.89 -34.22 3.81
N ILE A 927 21.14 -32.95 4.15
CA ILE A 927 20.69 -32.38 5.43
C ILE A 927 19.17 -32.31 5.48
N ARG A 928 18.50 -31.83 4.41
CA ARG A 928 17.03 -31.84 4.33
C ARG A 928 16.49 -33.24 4.58
N ASP A 929 17.02 -34.25 3.90
CA ASP A 929 16.55 -35.62 4.01
C ASP A 929 16.77 -36.17 5.43
N HIS A 930 17.92 -35.87 6.05
CA HIS A 930 18.18 -36.21 7.45
C HIS A 930 17.14 -35.57 8.41
N LEU A 931 16.84 -34.28 8.24
CA LEU A 931 15.82 -33.58 9.05
C LEU A 931 14.43 -34.22 8.91
N MET A 932 14.11 -34.78 7.73
CA MET A 932 12.84 -35.47 7.46
C MET A 932 12.75 -36.85 8.13
N THR A 933 13.85 -37.39 8.68
CA THR A 933 13.84 -38.66 9.44
C THR A 933 13.44 -38.49 10.92
N PHE A 934 13.53 -37.29 11.49
CA PHE A 934 13.27 -37.08 12.90
C PHE A 934 11.81 -37.40 13.28
N ARG A 935 11.57 -37.81 14.54
CA ARG A 935 10.22 -38.15 15.05
C ARG A 935 10.06 -37.73 16.50
N GLY A 936 8.82 -37.73 17.01
CA GLY A 936 8.53 -37.48 18.43
C GLY A 936 8.64 -36.03 18.88
N GLY A 937 8.58 -35.07 17.94
CA GLY A 937 8.49 -33.65 18.25
C GLY A 937 7.07 -33.20 18.63
N PRO A 938 6.91 -31.99 19.20
CA PRO A 938 5.59 -31.40 19.42
C PRO A 938 4.80 -31.28 18.11
N SER A 939 3.56 -31.76 18.10
CA SER A 939 2.68 -31.76 16.92
C SER A 939 1.30 -31.18 17.24
N PRO A 940 0.77 -30.24 16.42
CA PRO A 940 -0.61 -29.81 16.50
C PRO A 940 -1.58 -30.78 15.80
N LYS A 941 -1.08 -31.75 15.02
CA LYS A 941 -1.89 -32.76 14.31
C LYS A 941 -2.23 -33.96 15.21
N ALA A 942 -1.39 -34.24 16.20
CA ALA A 942 -1.68 -35.26 17.19
C ALA A 942 -2.90 -34.86 18.03
N PRO A 943 -3.84 -35.78 18.33
CA PRO A 943 -4.89 -35.50 19.29
C PRO A 943 -4.22 -35.10 20.60
N ALA A 944 -4.65 -33.97 21.17
CA ALA A 944 -4.13 -33.52 22.45
C ALA A 944 -4.20 -34.68 23.44
N ALA A 945 -3.05 -35.15 23.94
CA ALA A 945 -3.06 -35.95 25.15
C ALA A 945 -3.84 -35.12 26.17
N LYS A 946 -5.00 -35.63 26.61
CA LYS A 946 -5.95 -34.93 27.50
C LYS A 946 -5.18 -34.07 28.50
N SER A 947 -5.12 -32.76 28.25
CA SER A 947 -4.52 -31.85 29.20
C SER A 947 -5.48 -31.80 30.39
N ALA A 948 -4.95 -31.80 31.61
CA ALA A 948 -5.70 -31.97 32.86
C ALA A 948 -6.72 -30.85 33.18
N ASN A 949 -7.12 -30.03 32.21
CA ASN A 949 -8.02 -28.88 32.37
C ASN A 949 -9.33 -28.99 31.56
N ASP A 950 -9.66 -30.15 31.00
CA ASP A 950 -11.05 -30.44 30.59
C ASP A 950 -11.86 -30.87 31.83
N ASN A 951 -12.25 -29.88 32.64
CA ASN A 951 -13.39 -29.92 33.56
C ASN A 951 -13.91 -28.50 33.79
#